data_AF-A0A976CU03-F1
#
_entry.id   AF-A0A976CU03-F1
#
_cell.length_a   1.000
_cell.length_b   1.000
_cell.length_c   1.000
_cell.angle_alpha   90.00
_cell.angle_beta   90.00
_cell.angle_gamma   90.00
#
_symmetry.space_group_name_H-M   'P 1'
#
loop_
_entity.id
_entity.type
_entity.pdbx_description
1 polymer ?
#
loop_
_entity_poly.entity_id
_entity_poly.type
_entity_poly.pdbx_seq_one_letter_code
_entity_poly.pdbx_strand_id
1 'polypeptide(L)'
;MPSPMQQPVLFRRRRSLIPFGLAIAMSSHVHAEILRFDGNAVSNVSDYVINATEWADYVGGSGTFASANQGGRLFWRGTSGDGQYLRFDLSSLNGLSLVAPVTVTLQNGNTTWGGGVGGSFIATANGPWTAGAGQAVPGATAIVNAVNPSGSVGWGAAVSWTIGLSTFQNFVNNSSSFNGLAIIGGAASQLHFNNPMSPFLTARAGTLSPLPNVIVADTGTSTWNANNYSFLASNQFSATANTLRITGNLIDELSGAGTLSIFQGGTVEVDQLGNSNYLMALDGTTIHTGGRLTSNGYSSLRNLTLAGGELTSTNTDISLGGWSLAENIIVNGATTSTISAQQVTLEQGVIDVEAGATLVFSGSTSPSGSLTKNGAGLMQITARQSFTGGTTVQAGTLELQGQSAGNGWLRGLVTVNPGATLLFTGGDGSGFGWNQRASQLVINGGTFAAPGGNHFGFGGSVPMLVELNDGGTISGNGQWNGDGLLAFRSSGDSTNMIDGAWVLRTDNGANHTFTVNDGAASVDLQVSANLIDSTEVIAWSSKSSITKDGDGTMVLSGNNTYMGDTTVLAGTLSIASPMLNDQASVILGENAKIDLNFVGTDVVDSIQILGVGTLPAGTYDASHPTYGQYFTGTGSLTLDVPSSTWISQTDGVWSEATNWLNGVVPIGHDALASFQGANGVTVTLDSSRIMGHLAFDVADYVLAGTGALTFSAANTPSIQVGAGRSTVISAGITGTSGFEKLGAGTLQLTGIKTYTGETIVSAGTLQLNSANFDQSVILTMQGWAASTAPTSLL
;
A
#
# COMPACT_ATOMS: atom_id res chain seq x y z
N MET A 1 -38.38 12.12 -80.70
CA MET A 1 -39.69 12.46 -80.10
C MET A 1 -39.62 12.18 -78.61
N PRO A 2 -39.55 13.27 -77.81
CA PRO A 2 -38.24 13.51 -77.21
C PRO A 2 -38.26 14.36 -75.93
N SER A 3 -37.07 14.70 -75.42
CA SER A 3 -36.81 16.05 -74.89
C SER A 3 -37.63 17.13 -75.62
N PRO A 4 -37.99 18.25 -74.99
CA PRO A 4 -37.18 19.42 -75.32
C PRO A 4 -36.97 20.33 -74.11
N MET A 5 -35.75 20.79 -73.84
CA MET A 5 -35.23 22.00 -74.46
C MET A 5 -36.25 23.14 -74.45
N GLN A 6 -36.08 24.09 -73.53
CA GLN A 6 -35.84 25.48 -73.93
C GLN A 6 -35.18 26.27 -72.79
N GLN A 7 -33.88 26.54 -73.01
CA GLN A 7 -33.17 27.74 -72.57
C GLN A 7 -33.89 29.04 -73.08
N PRO A 8 -33.28 30.24 -73.03
CA PRO A 8 -32.65 31.01 -71.94
C PRO A 8 -33.18 32.47 -71.93
N VAL A 9 -32.87 33.26 -70.89
CA VAL A 9 -32.44 34.66 -71.13
C VAL A 9 -31.28 34.99 -70.19
N LEU A 10 -30.08 35.05 -70.80
CA LEU A 10 -28.92 35.78 -70.29
C LEU A 10 -29.24 37.28 -70.19
N PHE A 11 -28.73 37.95 -69.17
CA PHE A 11 -27.89 39.19 -69.20
C PHE A 11 -27.70 39.61 -67.73
N ARG A 12 -26.54 39.99 -67.19
CA ARG A 12 -25.13 39.94 -67.56
C ARG A 12 -24.34 40.24 -66.27
N ARG A 13 -23.29 39.46 -66.03
CA ARG A 13 -22.08 39.70 -65.22
C ARG A 13 -21.82 41.16 -64.78
N ARG A 14 -21.35 41.32 -63.53
CA ARG A 14 -19.94 41.67 -63.25
C ARG A 14 -19.39 40.88 -62.06
N ARG A 15 -18.25 40.22 -62.30
CA ARG A 15 -17.32 39.63 -61.33
C ARG A 15 -16.34 40.72 -60.87
N SER A 16 -15.85 40.64 -59.64
CA SER A 16 -14.44 40.85 -59.24
C SER A 16 -14.36 40.71 -57.71
N LEU A 17 -14.03 39.55 -57.14
CA LEU A 17 -12.67 39.11 -56.76
C LEU A 17 -11.94 40.07 -55.80
N ILE A 18 -11.79 39.59 -54.56
CA ILE A 18 -10.90 40.05 -53.47
C ILE A 18 -9.46 39.67 -53.85
N PRO A 19 -8.42 40.40 -53.40
CA PRO A 19 -7.52 39.76 -52.44
C PRO A 19 -7.01 40.67 -51.30
N PHE A 20 -6.63 39.96 -50.23
CA PHE A 20 -6.02 40.32 -48.95
C PHE A 20 -4.85 41.33 -48.95
N GLY A 21 -4.66 41.98 -47.79
CA GLY A 21 -3.38 42.61 -47.41
C GLY A 21 -3.33 43.32 -46.05
N LEU A 22 -2.97 42.57 -45.01
CA LEU A 22 -2.14 42.95 -43.85
C LEU A 22 -2.76 43.58 -42.58
N ALA A 23 -2.49 42.89 -41.46
CA ALA A 23 -2.88 43.11 -40.07
C ALA A 23 -1.91 44.03 -39.29
N ILE A 24 -2.34 44.45 -38.08
CA ILE A 24 -1.61 44.74 -36.81
C ILE A 24 -2.53 45.69 -35.99
N ALA A 25 -2.90 45.50 -34.72
CA ALA A 25 -2.59 44.50 -33.71
C ALA A 25 -3.81 44.27 -32.80
N MET A 26 -3.94 43.01 -32.39
CA MET A 26 -4.86 42.52 -31.38
C MET A 26 -4.51 43.07 -30.00
N SER A 27 -5.51 43.43 -29.20
CA SER A 27 -5.44 43.20 -27.76
C SER A 27 -6.25 41.94 -27.47
N SER A 28 -5.60 40.78 -27.53
CA SER A 28 -6.10 39.58 -26.90
C SER A 28 -5.81 39.69 -25.40
N HIS A 29 -6.76 40.21 -24.64
CA HIS A 29 -6.84 39.92 -23.22
C HIS A 29 -8.01 38.97 -23.02
N VAL A 30 -7.75 37.68 -23.26
CA VAL A 30 -8.62 36.61 -22.75
C VAL A 30 -8.33 36.55 -21.26
N HIS A 31 -9.16 37.21 -20.45
CA HIS A 31 -9.12 37.04 -19.01
C HIS A 31 -9.92 35.78 -18.70
N ALA A 32 -9.26 34.78 -18.11
CA ALA A 32 -9.97 33.72 -17.40
C ALA A 32 -10.70 34.38 -16.22
N GLU A 33 -12.03 34.23 -16.17
CA GLU A 33 -12.84 34.69 -15.05
C GLU A 33 -12.68 33.67 -13.90
N ILE A 34 -11.97 34.06 -12.84
CA ILE A 34 -11.78 33.23 -11.65
C ILE A 34 -12.78 33.70 -10.60
N LEU A 35 -13.79 32.88 -10.30
CA LEU A 35 -14.62 33.05 -9.12
C LEU A 35 -13.82 32.56 -7.91
N ARG A 36 -13.49 33.47 -6.98
CA ARG A 36 -12.77 33.17 -5.73
C ARG A 36 -13.69 33.25 -4.52
N PHE A 37 -13.67 32.21 -3.69
CA PHE A 37 -14.41 32.15 -2.43
C PHE A 37 -13.42 31.93 -1.28
N ASP A 38 -12.90 33.02 -0.71
CA ASP A 38 -11.91 33.01 0.40
C ASP A 38 -12.44 33.65 1.69
N GLY A 39 -13.76 33.90 1.75
CA GLY A 39 -14.44 34.53 2.88
C GLY A 39 -14.16 36.02 3.08
N ASN A 40 -13.36 36.62 2.20
CA ASN A 40 -13.02 38.03 2.23
C ASN A 40 -13.32 38.64 0.86
N ALA A 41 -13.52 39.96 0.79
CA ALA A 41 -13.46 40.66 -0.50
C ALA A 41 -12.44 41.77 -0.46
N VAL A 42 -11.91 42.02 -1.65
CA VAL A 42 -11.18 43.23 -1.93
C VAL A 42 -12.19 44.34 -2.25
N SER A 43 -12.43 45.20 -1.28
CA SER A 43 -13.29 46.39 -1.43
C SER A 43 -12.41 47.64 -1.67
N ASN A 44 -13.00 48.72 -2.18
CA ASN A 44 -12.31 50.01 -2.36
C ASN A 44 -11.01 49.91 -3.16
N VAL A 45 -11.05 49.17 -4.28
CA VAL A 45 -9.89 48.97 -5.15
C VAL A 45 -9.38 50.30 -5.68
N SER A 46 -8.09 50.57 -5.46
CA SER A 46 -7.38 51.75 -5.91
C SER A 46 -6.08 51.37 -6.61
N ASP A 47 -5.64 52.21 -7.53
CA ASP A 47 -4.29 52.14 -8.09
C ASP A 47 -3.31 52.87 -7.15
N TYR A 48 -2.28 52.14 -6.72
CA TYR A 48 -1.20 52.64 -5.89
C TYR A 48 0.04 52.78 -6.76
N VAL A 49 0.56 54.01 -6.83
CA VAL A 49 1.88 54.30 -7.39
C VAL A 49 2.82 54.53 -6.22
N ILE A 50 3.69 53.54 -5.94
CA ILE A 50 4.65 53.60 -4.84
C ILE A 50 6.01 53.88 -5.44
N ASN A 51 6.52 55.08 -5.18
CA ASN A 51 7.88 55.45 -5.57
C ASN A 51 8.88 54.67 -4.72
N ALA A 52 10.01 54.29 -5.31
CA ALA A 52 11.11 53.73 -4.54
C ALA A 52 11.57 54.74 -3.48
N THR A 53 11.62 54.31 -2.23
CA THR A 53 12.10 55.13 -1.11
C THR A 53 13.61 55.21 -1.10
N GLU A 54 14.27 54.14 -1.54
CA GLU A 54 15.71 54.04 -1.68
C GLU A 54 16.03 53.31 -2.98
N TRP A 55 17.05 53.75 -3.70
CA TRP A 55 17.53 53.03 -4.86
C TRP A 55 19.03 53.25 -5.09
N ALA A 56 19.69 52.22 -5.62
CA ALA A 56 21.10 52.28 -5.99
C ALA A 56 21.39 51.48 -7.25
N ASP A 57 22.38 51.98 -7.98
CA ASP A 57 22.97 51.31 -9.14
C ASP A 57 24.04 50.32 -8.68
N TYR A 58 24.05 49.12 -9.26
CA TYR A 58 25.09 48.13 -9.15
C TYR A 58 25.72 47.90 -10.53
N VAL A 59 26.99 48.27 -10.68
CA VAL A 59 27.79 48.02 -11.89
C VAL A 59 28.69 46.81 -11.61
N GLY A 60 28.40 45.69 -12.24
CA GLY A 60 29.20 44.48 -12.16
C GLY A 60 30.57 44.67 -12.80
N GLY A 61 31.62 44.23 -12.08
CA GLY A 61 32.92 43.94 -12.69
C GLY A 61 34.11 44.87 -12.38
N SER A 62 34.01 45.87 -11.50
CA SER A 62 35.23 46.64 -11.10
C SER A 62 35.36 47.08 -9.65
N GLY A 63 34.46 46.71 -8.74
CA GLY A 63 34.68 46.88 -7.29
C GLY A 63 34.87 48.33 -6.79
N THR A 64 34.67 49.34 -7.62
CA THR A 64 34.72 50.76 -7.22
C THR A 64 33.53 51.52 -7.78
N PHE A 65 32.63 51.95 -6.88
CA PHE A 65 31.54 52.88 -7.18
C PHE A 65 32.04 54.32 -7.01
N ALA A 66 31.85 55.15 -8.04
CA ALA A 66 32.13 56.58 -7.93
C ALA A 66 31.15 57.22 -6.93
N SER A 67 31.68 58.07 -6.06
CA SER A 67 30.98 58.79 -4.99
C SER A 67 29.62 59.35 -5.42
N ALA A 68 28.66 59.23 -4.50
CA ALA A 68 27.34 59.88 -4.41
C ALA A 68 26.96 60.85 -5.55
N ASN A 69 25.82 60.55 -6.19
CA ASN A 69 25.05 61.47 -7.04
C ASN A 69 25.81 62.14 -8.19
N GLN A 70 26.10 61.38 -9.24
CA GLN A 70 26.16 61.94 -10.59
C GLN A 70 24.76 61.97 -11.23
N GLY A 71 23.78 62.60 -10.57
CA GLY A 71 22.48 62.90 -11.18
C GLY A 71 21.58 61.70 -11.52
N GLY A 72 21.68 60.59 -10.78
CA GLY A 72 20.71 59.48 -10.86
C GLY A 72 20.76 58.64 -12.14
N ARG A 73 21.97 58.40 -12.66
CA ARG A 73 22.19 57.68 -13.91
C ARG A 73 22.34 56.16 -13.68
N LEU A 74 21.64 55.34 -14.48
CA LEU A 74 21.79 53.86 -14.51
C LEU A 74 22.45 53.46 -15.83
N PHE A 75 23.54 52.71 -15.70
CA PHE A 75 24.41 52.34 -16.82
C PHE A 75 24.63 50.83 -16.86
N TRP A 76 24.08 50.16 -17.87
CA TRP A 76 24.39 48.76 -18.10
C TRP A 76 24.70 48.46 -19.56
N ARG A 77 25.89 47.92 -19.83
CA ARG A 77 26.36 47.49 -21.15
C ARG A 77 26.93 46.06 -21.11
N GLY A 78 26.10 45.07 -21.42
CA GLY A 78 26.56 43.81 -22.03
C GLY A 78 27.35 42.81 -21.17
N THR A 79 27.46 42.97 -19.85
CA THR A 79 27.93 41.91 -18.93
C THR A 79 26.82 41.52 -17.96
N SER A 80 26.59 40.22 -17.77
CA SER A 80 25.57 39.71 -16.83
C SER A 80 25.87 40.16 -15.39
N GLY A 81 24.88 40.70 -14.70
CA GLY A 81 24.96 40.97 -13.25
C GLY A 81 24.87 42.42 -12.83
N ASP A 82 24.96 43.41 -13.74
CA ASP A 82 24.65 44.81 -13.41
C ASP A 82 23.15 44.94 -13.10
N GLY A 83 22.76 45.84 -12.21
CA GLY A 83 21.36 45.94 -11.82
C GLY A 83 21.06 47.11 -10.90
N GLN A 84 19.78 47.31 -10.62
CA GLN A 84 19.31 48.36 -9.72
C GLN A 84 18.62 47.74 -8.51
N TYR A 85 19.10 48.08 -7.32
CA TYR A 85 18.35 47.82 -6.09
C TYR A 85 17.30 48.91 -5.90
N LEU A 86 16.08 48.50 -5.59
CA LEU A 86 14.92 49.34 -5.39
C LEU A 86 14.22 48.91 -4.11
N ARG A 87 14.16 49.80 -3.12
CA ARG A 87 13.34 49.60 -1.94
C ARG A 87 12.04 50.37 -2.09
N PHE A 88 10.94 49.69 -1.80
CA PHE A 88 9.61 50.29 -1.78
C PHE A 88 9.06 50.17 -0.37
N ASP A 89 8.49 51.26 0.14
CA ASP A 89 7.70 51.18 1.36
C ASP A 89 6.32 50.63 1.01
N LEU A 90 6.09 49.37 1.39
CA LEU A 90 4.82 48.68 1.16
C LEU A 90 3.78 48.99 2.24
N SER A 91 4.05 49.91 3.18
CA SER A 91 3.13 50.27 4.26
C SER A 91 1.76 50.71 3.75
N SER A 92 1.70 51.37 2.59
CA SER A 92 0.44 51.78 1.95
C SER A 92 -0.39 50.61 1.40
N LEU A 93 0.20 49.42 1.30
CA LEU A 93 -0.47 48.18 0.90
C LEU A 93 -0.74 47.25 2.09
N ASN A 94 -0.31 47.61 3.31
CA ASN A 94 -0.47 46.74 4.47
C ASN A 94 -1.96 46.49 4.77
N GLY A 95 -2.34 45.22 4.91
CA GLY A 95 -3.74 44.81 5.09
C GLY A 95 -4.60 44.92 3.82
N LEU A 96 -4.01 45.20 2.66
CA LEU A 96 -4.70 45.21 1.36
C LEU A 96 -4.43 43.92 0.58
N SER A 97 -5.40 43.54 -0.25
CA SER A 97 -5.23 42.47 -1.25
C SER A 97 -5.04 43.07 -2.64
N LEU A 98 -4.04 42.58 -3.35
CA LEU A 98 -3.78 42.89 -4.74
C LEU A 98 -4.86 42.25 -5.62
N VAL A 99 -5.25 42.94 -6.68
CA VAL A 99 -6.26 42.46 -7.65
C VAL A 99 -5.74 42.39 -9.08
N ALA A 100 -4.49 42.82 -9.30
CA ALA A 100 -3.79 42.69 -10.57
C ALA A 100 -2.29 42.46 -10.33
N PRO A 101 -1.57 41.84 -11.27
CA PRO A 101 -0.11 41.76 -11.23
C PRO A 101 0.52 43.15 -11.01
N VAL A 102 1.64 43.19 -10.28
CA VAL A 102 2.32 44.44 -9.93
C VAL A 102 3.36 44.77 -10.99
N THR A 103 3.33 46.01 -11.46
CA THR A 103 4.25 46.46 -12.50
C THR A 103 5.31 47.36 -11.88
N VAL A 104 6.57 46.94 -11.92
CA VAL A 104 7.71 47.77 -11.55
C VAL A 104 8.15 48.54 -12.78
N THR A 105 8.20 49.87 -12.69
CA THR A 105 8.51 50.75 -13.82
C THR A 105 9.70 51.64 -13.52
N LEU A 106 10.66 51.66 -14.44
CA LEU A 106 11.71 52.66 -14.51
C LEU A 106 11.31 53.71 -15.56
N GLN A 107 11.00 54.93 -15.12
CA GLN A 107 10.65 56.03 -16.00
C GLN A 107 11.79 57.06 -16.09
N ASN A 108 12.12 57.49 -17.32
CA ASN A 108 13.05 58.57 -17.60
C ASN A 108 12.31 59.91 -17.77
N GLY A 109 12.89 60.99 -17.25
CA GLY A 109 12.43 62.37 -17.50
C GLY A 109 13.01 63.04 -18.76
N ASN A 110 13.85 62.38 -19.57
CA ASN A 110 14.50 62.98 -20.75
C ASN A 110 14.55 62.06 -21.97
N THR A 111 14.40 62.65 -23.16
CA THR A 111 14.17 62.01 -24.47
C THR A 111 15.43 61.59 -25.23
N THR A 112 16.64 61.67 -24.67
CA THR A 112 17.87 61.67 -25.51
C THR A 112 18.55 60.32 -25.74
N TRP A 113 18.20 59.23 -25.03
CA TRP A 113 18.82 57.89 -25.20
C TRP A 113 17.79 56.75 -24.96
N GLY A 114 17.91 55.65 -25.71
CA GLY A 114 17.09 54.43 -25.62
C GLY A 114 17.96 53.16 -25.68
N GLY A 115 17.38 51.98 -25.40
CA GLY A 115 18.11 50.72 -25.26
C GLY A 115 17.22 49.47 -25.32
N GLY A 116 17.81 48.28 -25.13
CA GLY A 116 17.12 46.98 -25.16
C GLY A 116 17.19 46.29 -23.81
N VAL A 117 16.11 45.65 -23.37
CA VAL A 117 15.95 45.06 -22.01
C VAL A 117 15.88 43.53 -22.02
N GLY A 118 16.28 42.92 -23.13
CA GLY A 118 16.23 41.47 -23.35
C GLY A 118 17.09 40.70 -22.35
N GLY A 119 16.47 39.74 -21.66
CA GLY A 119 17.10 38.91 -20.63
C GLY A 119 17.20 39.55 -19.23
N SER A 120 16.68 40.76 -19.01
CA SER A 120 16.56 41.33 -17.67
C SER A 120 15.48 40.61 -16.83
N PHE A 121 15.66 40.55 -15.51
CA PHE A 121 14.72 39.91 -14.59
C PHE A 121 14.65 40.63 -13.23
N ILE A 122 13.61 40.32 -12.45
CA ILE A 122 13.45 40.80 -11.07
C ILE A 122 13.82 39.69 -10.08
N ALA A 123 14.57 40.06 -9.06
CA ALA A 123 14.95 39.22 -7.92
C ALA A 123 14.61 39.89 -6.57
N THR A 124 14.48 39.11 -5.50
CA THR A 124 14.38 39.65 -4.14
C THR A 124 15.76 39.97 -3.60
N ALA A 125 15.88 41.05 -2.83
CA ALA A 125 17.03 41.25 -1.98
C ALA A 125 16.96 40.32 -0.75
N ASN A 126 18.03 39.58 -0.47
CA ASN A 126 18.06 38.63 0.65
C ASN A 126 18.43 39.27 2.01
N GLY A 127 18.58 40.60 2.09
CA GLY A 127 18.86 41.33 3.34
C GLY A 127 18.68 42.85 3.24
N PRO A 128 18.54 43.57 4.38
CA PRO A 128 18.30 45.01 4.42
C PRO A 128 19.52 45.79 3.91
N TRP A 129 19.28 46.70 2.96
CA TRP A 129 20.32 47.58 2.44
C TRP A 129 20.48 48.80 3.37
N THR A 130 21.64 48.93 4.03
CA THR A 130 21.98 50.08 4.88
C THR A 130 23.16 50.79 4.24
N ALA A 131 22.89 51.73 3.34
CA ALA A 131 23.97 52.34 2.54
C ALA A 131 24.83 53.30 3.37
N GLY A 132 26.09 52.91 3.61
CA GLY A 132 27.21 53.74 3.17
C GLY A 132 27.54 53.37 1.72
N ALA A 133 27.80 54.36 0.86
CA ALA A 133 28.03 54.14 -0.57
C ALA A 133 29.13 53.08 -0.85
N GLY A 134 28.83 52.11 -1.74
CA GLY A 134 29.83 51.23 -2.35
C GLY A 134 29.91 49.77 -1.87
N GLN A 135 28.85 49.17 -1.33
CA GLN A 135 28.83 47.72 -1.01
C GLN A 135 27.95 46.91 -1.98
N ALA A 136 28.36 45.67 -2.26
CA ALA A 136 27.70 44.75 -3.20
C ALA A 136 26.29 44.32 -2.76
N VAL A 137 25.41 43.98 -3.71
CA VAL A 137 24.10 43.36 -3.44
C VAL A 137 24.32 41.88 -3.06
N PRO A 138 24.04 41.43 -1.81
CA PRO A 138 24.24 40.04 -1.44
C PRO A 138 23.12 39.15 -1.99
N GLY A 139 23.49 38.16 -2.80
CA GLY A 139 22.70 36.98 -3.16
C GLY A 139 21.24 37.25 -3.53
N ALA A 140 20.97 37.79 -4.71
CA ALA A 140 19.59 37.98 -5.15
C ALA A 140 18.95 36.65 -5.60
N THR A 141 17.77 36.31 -5.07
CA THR A 141 17.01 35.12 -5.50
C THR A 141 15.99 35.54 -6.55
N ALA A 142 16.03 34.92 -7.73
CA ALA A 142 15.05 35.20 -8.78
C ALA A 142 13.62 34.89 -8.31
N ILE A 143 12.69 35.80 -8.59
CA ILE A 143 11.28 35.68 -8.18
C ILE A 143 10.45 34.87 -9.23
N VAL A 144 11.08 34.59 -10.39
CA VAL A 144 10.74 33.70 -11.53
C VAL A 144 9.53 34.02 -12.44
N ASN A 145 9.62 33.49 -13.67
CA ASN A 145 9.05 33.88 -14.98
C ASN A 145 9.45 35.28 -15.45
N ALA A 146 10.63 35.37 -16.08
CA ALA A 146 11.02 36.54 -16.83
C ALA A 146 9.91 36.91 -17.82
N VAL A 147 9.18 38.00 -17.56
CA VAL A 147 8.71 38.82 -18.67
C VAL A 147 9.99 39.13 -19.41
N ASN A 148 10.15 38.55 -20.59
CA ASN A 148 11.24 38.89 -21.47
C ASN A 148 10.71 40.11 -22.23
N PRO A 149 10.96 41.36 -21.80
CA PRO A 149 10.69 42.48 -22.68
C PRO A 149 11.70 42.35 -23.83
N SER A 150 11.31 41.63 -24.87
CA SER A 150 11.99 41.68 -26.16
C SER A 150 11.51 42.96 -26.84
N GLY A 151 12.32 44.01 -26.81
CA GLY A 151 11.99 45.26 -27.48
C GLY A 151 13.07 46.32 -27.33
N SER A 152 13.37 47.01 -28.43
CA SER A 152 14.03 48.31 -28.40
C SER A 152 13.01 49.32 -27.87
N VAL A 153 13.25 49.94 -26.72
CA VAL A 153 12.38 51.02 -26.25
C VAL A 153 12.72 52.33 -26.96
N GLY A 154 11.69 53.03 -27.42
CA GLY A 154 11.82 54.33 -28.07
C GLY A 154 12.35 55.40 -27.13
N TRP A 155 12.69 56.55 -27.72
CA TRP A 155 13.31 57.69 -27.05
C TRP A 155 12.36 58.24 -25.96
N GLY A 156 12.82 58.27 -24.70
CA GLY A 156 12.02 58.75 -23.56
C GLY A 156 10.93 57.80 -23.04
N ALA A 157 10.94 56.52 -23.45
CA ALA A 157 9.97 55.53 -23.00
C ALA A 157 10.27 54.99 -21.58
N ALA A 158 9.21 54.59 -20.86
CA ALA A 158 9.32 53.85 -19.60
C ALA A 158 9.57 52.36 -19.87
N VAL A 159 10.29 51.69 -18.97
CA VAL A 159 10.50 50.24 -19.00
C VAL A 159 9.79 49.64 -17.80
N SER A 160 9.00 48.58 -18.05
CA SER A 160 8.19 47.95 -17.03
C SER A 160 8.40 46.43 -16.99
N TRP A 161 8.37 45.87 -15.79
CA TRP A 161 8.40 44.43 -15.53
C TRP A 161 7.21 44.07 -14.65
N THR A 162 6.57 42.96 -14.95
CA THR A 162 5.40 42.49 -14.19
C THR A 162 5.79 41.37 -13.23
N ILE A 163 5.36 41.49 -11.98
CA ILE A 163 5.48 40.46 -10.96
C ILE A 163 4.11 39.82 -10.77
N GLY A 164 4.07 38.49 -10.71
CA GLY A 164 2.85 37.73 -10.50
C GLY A 164 2.10 38.16 -9.22
N LEU A 165 0.77 38.13 -9.31
CA LEU A 165 -0.14 38.56 -8.25
C LEU A 165 0.16 37.89 -6.90
N SER A 166 0.18 36.55 -6.87
CA SER A 166 0.43 35.76 -5.65
C SER A 166 1.83 36.03 -5.09
N THR A 167 2.82 36.12 -5.97
CA THR A 167 4.21 36.36 -5.58
C THR A 167 4.39 37.70 -4.90
N PHE A 168 3.79 38.78 -5.44
CA PHE A 168 3.88 40.10 -4.82
C PHE A 168 2.99 40.22 -3.58
N GLN A 169 1.84 39.53 -3.53
CA GLN A 169 0.98 39.50 -2.34
C GLN A 169 1.73 38.94 -1.13
N ASN A 170 2.60 37.95 -1.32
CA ASN A 170 3.44 37.42 -0.24
C ASN A 170 4.38 38.49 0.34
N PHE A 171 4.89 39.41 -0.47
CA PHE A 171 5.70 40.54 0.03
C PHE A 171 4.86 41.56 0.78
N VAL A 172 3.63 41.82 0.35
CA VAL A 172 2.69 42.70 1.06
C VAL A 172 2.34 42.13 2.44
N ASN A 173 1.99 40.83 2.50
CA ASN A 173 1.63 40.13 3.74
C ASN A 173 2.82 40.04 4.72
N ASN A 174 4.04 40.00 4.20
CA ASN A 174 5.27 39.90 4.98
C ASN A 174 6.14 41.16 4.83
N SER A 175 5.52 42.34 4.76
CA SER A 175 6.20 43.62 4.45
C SER A 175 7.35 43.97 5.40
N SER A 176 7.32 43.50 6.65
CA SER A 176 8.41 43.65 7.62
C SER A 176 9.69 42.90 7.24
N SER A 177 9.57 41.86 6.42
CA SER A 177 10.69 41.06 5.90
C SER A 177 11.06 41.43 4.46
N PHE A 178 10.30 42.32 3.82
CA PHE A 178 10.55 42.73 2.45
C PHE A 178 11.74 43.70 2.38
N ASN A 179 12.88 43.17 1.95
CA ASN A 179 14.12 43.92 1.87
C ASN A 179 14.29 44.70 0.56
N GLY A 180 13.30 44.72 -0.35
CA GLY A 180 13.39 45.39 -1.65
C GLY A 180 13.58 44.44 -2.84
N LEU A 181 13.56 45.02 -4.04
CA LEU A 181 13.72 44.32 -5.32
C LEU A 181 15.07 44.66 -5.95
N ALA A 182 15.62 43.71 -6.69
CA ALA A 182 16.73 43.93 -7.59
C ALA A 182 16.24 43.72 -9.03
N ILE A 183 16.37 44.74 -9.88
CA ILE A 183 16.26 44.58 -11.33
C ILE A 183 17.65 44.21 -11.83
N ILE A 184 17.81 42.97 -12.26
CA ILE A 184 19.11 42.43 -12.66
C ILE A 184 19.14 42.25 -14.16
N GLY A 185 20.32 42.53 -14.65
CA GLY A 185 20.60 42.41 -16.03
C GLY A 185 21.11 41.07 -16.57
N GLY A 186 20.44 40.53 -17.60
CA GLY A 186 20.94 39.46 -18.49
C GLY A 186 21.81 39.91 -19.69
N ALA A 187 22.73 39.04 -20.12
CA ALA A 187 23.88 39.30 -20.99
C ALA A 187 23.69 40.16 -22.28
N ALA A 188 22.46 40.39 -22.76
CA ALA A 188 22.17 41.15 -23.97
C ALA A 188 21.51 42.52 -23.73
N SER A 189 21.15 42.90 -22.51
CA SER A 189 20.49 44.20 -22.32
C SER A 189 21.49 45.36 -22.30
N GLN A 190 21.02 46.49 -22.79
CA GLN A 190 21.68 47.78 -22.76
C GLN A 190 20.65 48.80 -22.29
N LEU A 191 20.81 49.31 -21.08
CA LEU A 191 19.90 50.30 -20.49
C LEU A 191 20.72 51.50 -20.01
N HIS A 192 20.27 52.70 -20.38
CA HIS A 192 21.04 53.93 -20.22
C HIS A 192 20.10 55.07 -19.83
N PHE A 193 20.21 55.53 -18.58
CA PHE A 193 19.48 56.69 -18.09
C PHE A 193 20.48 57.77 -17.69
N ASN A 194 20.39 58.94 -18.32
CA ASN A 194 21.34 60.05 -18.11
C ASN A 194 20.85 61.12 -17.12
N ASN A 195 19.63 60.96 -16.60
CA ASN A 195 18.97 61.88 -15.68
C ASN A 195 18.33 61.10 -14.52
N PRO A 196 17.93 61.76 -13.42
CA PRO A 196 17.32 61.09 -12.28
C PRO A 196 16.12 60.26 -12.72
N MET A 197 16.20 58.95 -12.51
CA MET A 197 15.04 58.08 -12.67
C MET A 197 14.10 58.26 -11.49
N SER A 198 12.82 58.06 -11.77
CA SER A 198 11.79 57.91 -10.74
C SER A 198 11.25 56.49 -10.82
N PRO A 199 11.91 55.49 -10.18
CA PRO A 199 11.37 54.15 -10.11
C PRO A 199 10.07 54.17 -9.30
N PHE A 200 9.03 53.57 -9.85
CA PHE A 200 7.80 53.34 -9.11
C PHE A 200 7.28 51.95 -9.41
N LEU A 201 6.56 51.38 -8.46
CA LEU A 201 5.70 50.24 -8.74
C LEU A 201 4.25 50.73 -8.82
N THR A 202 3.50 50.13 -9.73
CA THR A 202 2.05 50.27 -9.80
C THR A 202 1.42 48.98 -9.31
N ALA A 203 0.62 49.08 -8.25
CA ALA A 203 -0.16 47.98 -7.71
C ALA A 203 -1.63 48.38 -7.69
N ARG A 204 -2.52 47.50 -8.16
CA ARG A 204 -3.95 47.67 -7.96
C ARG A 204 -4.36 46.82 -6.75
N ALA A 205 -4.79 47.45 -5.68
CA ALA A 205 -5.07 46.80 -4.40
C ALA A 205 -6.32 47.40 -3.74
N GLY A 206 -6.94 46.68 -2.80
CA GLY A 206 -8.03 47.23 -2.00
C GLY A 206 -8.10 46.62 -0.61
N THR A 207 -8.97 47.15 0.22
CA THR A 207 -9.10 46.74 1.63
C THR A 207 -9.75 45.38 1.73
N LEU A 208 -9.09 44.47 2.44
CA LEU A 208 -9.69 43.23 2.90
C LEU A 208 -10.80 43.56 3.90
N SER A 209 -12.04 43.39 3.46
CA SER A 209 -13.19 43.42 4.35
C SER A 209 -13.74 42.00 4.47
N PRO A 210 -14.13 41.53 5.67
CA PRO A 210 -15.10 40.46 5.74
C PRO A 210 -16.33 40.94 4.96
N LEU A 211 -16.79 40.15 3.98
CA LEU A 211 -17.86 40.55 3.07
C LEU A 211 -19.19 40.68 3.80
N PRO A 212 -19.88 41.83 3.78
CA PRO A 212 -21.31 41.86 3.69
C PRO A 212 -21.68 41.94 2.21
N ASN A 213 -22.14 40.82 1.64
CA ASN A 213 -22.99 40.81 0.45
C ASN A 213 -22.43 41.37 -0.87
N VAL A 214 -21.34 40.83 -1.43
CA VAL A 214 -21.09 40.99 -2.88
C VAL A 214 -20.39 39.76 -3.46
N ILE A 215 -21.14 39.01 -4.28
CA ILE A 215 -20.57 38.30 -5.44
C ILE A 215 -20.38 39.38 -6.51
N VAL A 216 -19.13 39.67 -6.91
CA VAL A 216 -18.91 40.43 -8.16
C VAL A 216 -18.99 39.41 -9.28
N ALA A 217 -20.20 39.18 -9.80
CA ALA A 217 -20.33 38.76 -11.18
C ALA A 217 -20.10 40.02 -12.01
N ASP A 218 -19.10 40.01 -12.90
CA ASP A 218 -18.96 41.09 -13.87
C ASP A 218 -20.24 41.14 -14.71
N THR A 219 -20.95 42.26 -14.64
CA THR A 219 -22.10 42.56 -15.53
C THR A 219 -21.69 43.51 -16.66
N GLY A 220 -20.39 43.69 -16.87
CA GLY A 220 -19.82 44.36 -18.02
C GLY A 220 -20.32 43.75 -19.31
N THR A 221 -20.58 44.59 -20.29
CA THR A 221 -21.14 44.27 -21.60
C THR A 221 -20.24 43.41 -22.50
N SER A 222 -19.30 42.65 -21.93
CA SER A 222 -18.57 41.59 -22.60
C SER A 222 -19.38 40.30 -22.54
N THR A 223 -19.72 39.78 -23.70
CA THR A 223 -20.39 38.48 -23.86
C THR A 223 -19.62 37.36 -23.15
N TRP A 224 -20.21 36.84 -22.08
CA TRP A 224 -20.04 35.45 -21.67
C TRP A 224 -20.55 34.55 -22.81
N ASN A 225 -19.76 33.58 -23.23
CA ASN A 225 -20.11 32.56 -24.22
C ASN A 225 -19.80 31.23 -23.50
N ALA A 226 -20.72 30.28 -23.39
CA ALA A 226 -21.65 29.85 -24.43
C ALA A 226 -23.11 30.20 -24.15
N ASN A 227 -23.83 30.68 -25.17
CA ASN A 227 -25.27 30.98 -25.13
C ASN A 227 -26.10 29.95 -24.33
N ASN A 228 -26.40 30.16 -23.04
CA ASN A 228 -27.65 29.76 -22.34
C ASN A 228 -27.59 29.66 -20.80
N TYR A 229 -26.88 30.52 -20.06
CA TYR A 229 -26.89 30.39 -18.59
C TYR A 229 -27.54 31.59 -17.99
N SER A 230 -28.80 31.37 -17.63
CA SER A 230 -29.58 32.15 -16.70
C SER A 230 -29.83 31.29 -15.47
N PHE A 231 -29.30 31.70 -14.32
CA PHE A 231 -29.73 31.17 -13.01
C PHE A 231 -31.11 31.76 -12.70
N LEU A 232 -32.19 30.98 -12.89
CA LEU A 232 -33.52 31.37 -12.45
C LEU A 232 -33.78 30.81 -11.05
N ALA A 233 -33.70 31.72 -10.04
CA ALA A 233 -34.18 31.66 -8.66
C ALA A 233 -33.19 31.31 -7.50
N SER A 234 -32.93 32.37 -6.71
CA SER A 234 -32.34 32.53 -5.36
C SER A 234 -30.89 32.08 -5.07
N ASN A 235 -29.90 32.77 -5.65
CA ASN A 235 -28.50 32.76 -5.19
C ASN A 235 -28.35 33.44 -3.82
N GLN A 236 -28.75 32.78 -2.73
CA GLN A 236 -28.61 33.33 -1.37
C GLN A 236 -27.16 33.15 -0.89
N PHE A 237 -26.46 34.27 -0.69
CA PHE A 237 -25.16 34.29 0.00
C PHE A 237 -25.38 34.57 1.49
N SER A 238 -24.66 33.86 2.37
CA SER A 238 -24.65 34.12 3.81
C SER A 238 -23.33 34.77 4.24
N ALA A 239 -23.39 36.07 4.56
CA ALA A 239 -22.25 36.86 5.02
C ALA A 239 -21.65 36.39 6.36
N THR A 240 -22.42 35.67 7.18
CA THR A 240 -21.95 35.09 8.44
C THR A 240 -21.33 33.71 8.28
N ALA A 241 -21.47 33.06 7.11
CA ALA A 241 -21.06 31.67 6.91
C ALA A 241 -20.09 31.44 5.72
N ASN A 242 -19.69 32.47 4.97
CA ASN A 242 -18.84 32.35 3.77
C ASN A 242 -19.36 31.32 2.75
N THR A 243 -20.69 31.22 2.63
CA THR A 243 -21.37 30.19 1.86
C THR A 243 -22.05 30.76 0.62
N LEU A 244 -21.72 30.22 -0.55
CA LEU A 244 -22.51 30.36 -1.78
C LEU A 244 -23.50 29.20 -1.87
N ARG A 245 -24.81 29.46 -1.83
CA ARG A 245 -25.84 28.43 -2.05
C ARG A 245 -26.46 28.56 -3.44
N ILE A 246 -26.44 27.46 -4.20
CA ILE A 246 -27.00 27.33 -5.55
C ILE A 246 -28.29 26.52 -5.43
N THR A 247 -29.45 27.17 -5.54
CA THR A 247 -30.77 26.52 -5.39
C THR A 247 -31.59 26.48 -6.68
N GLY A 248 -31.20 27.23 -7.72
CA GLY A 248 -31.91 27.26 -9.01
C GLY A 248 -31.54 26.04 -9.87
N ASN A 249 -32.46 25.56 -10.71
CA ASN A 249 -32.24 24.41 -11.60
C ASN A 249 -31.06 24.64 -12.56
N LEU A 250 -30.11 23.71 -12.58
CA LEU A 250 -28.99 23.67 -13.53
C LEU A 250 -29.40 22.77 -14.70
N ILE A 251 -29.26 23.25 -15.92
CA ILE A 251 -29.69 22.53 -17.13
C ILE A 251 -28.51 21.69 -17.64
N ASP A 252 -28.78 20.43 -18.01
CA ASP A 252 -27.81 19.50 -18.60
C ASP A 252 -27.16 20.08 -19.88
N GLU A 253 -25.87 19.78 -20.10
CA GLU A 253 -25.00 20.26 -21.21
C GLU A 253 -24.82 21.78 -21.37
N LEU A 254 -25.61 22.57 -20.64
CA LEU A 254 -25.61 24.03 -20.60
C LEU A 254 -25.33 24.49 -19.16
N SER A 255 -24.42 23.80 -18.43
CA SER A 255 -23.96 24.23 -17.08
C SER A 255 -22.43 24.35 -16.81
N GLY A 256 -21.50 24.50 -17.78
CA GLY A 256 -20.19 25.16 -17.57
C GLY A 256 -19.76 26.34 -18.47
N ALA A 257 -19.09 27.32 -17.86
CA ALA A 257 -17.89 27.98 -18.37
C ALA A 257 -17.13 28.57 -17.15
N GLY A 258 -15.82 28.35 -17.05
CA GLY A 258 -14.97 28.91 -15.99
C GLY A 258 -14.47 27.90 -14.96
N THR A 259 -13.33 28.25 -14.35
CA THR A 259 -12.70 27.50 -13.26
C THR A 259 -13.33 27.88 -11.92
N LEU A 260 -13.69 26.91 -11.09
CA LEU A 260 -14.14 27.15 -9.71
C LEU A 260 -12.95 26.99 -8.74
N SER A 261 -12.68 27.99 -7.90
CA SER A 261 -11.63 27.92 -6.88
C SER A 261 -12.18 28.27 -5.50
N ILE A 262 -12.16 27.30 -4.58
CA ILE A 262 -12.67 27.44 -3.21
C ILE A 262 -11.50 27.47 -2.24
N PHE A 263 -11.36 28.54 -1.47
CA PHE A 263 -10.26 28.74 -0.53
C PHE A 263 -10.73 28.58 0.92
N GLN A 264 -9.81 28.77 1.86
CA GLN A 264 -10.05 28.59 3.29
C GLN A 264 -11.30 29.33 3.77
N GLY A 265 -12.20 28.60 4.44
CA GLY A 265 -13.45 29.13 4.97
C GLY A 265 -14.56 29.31 3.93
N GLY A 266 -14.28 29.19 2.64
CA GLY A 266 -15.28 29.23 1.59
C GLY A 266 -16.07 27.91 1.52
N THR A 267 -17.40 28.02 1.45
CA THR A 267 -18.29 26.88 1.16
C THR A 267 -19.10 27.16 -0.10
N VAL A 268 -19.18 26.20 -1.01
CA VAL A 268 -20.19 26.18 -2.09
C VAL A 268 -21.17 25.04 -1.81
N GLU A 269 -22.46 25.35 -1.76
CA GLU A 269 -23.54 24.38 -1.52
C GLU A 269 -24.46 24.32 -2.74
N VAL A 270 -24.52 23.17 -3.40
CA VAL A 270 -25.48 22.88 -4.47
C VAL A 270 -26.70 22.22 -3.83
N ASP A 271 -27.81 22.95 -3.75
CA ASP A 271 -29.01 22.56 -3.01
C ASP A 271 -30.25 22.61 -3.91
N GLN A 272 -30.44 21.58 -4.74
CA GLN A 272 -31.63 21.45 -5.59
C GLN A 272 -32.45 20.25 -5.12
N LEU A 273 -33.77 20.44 -4.96
CA LEU A 273 -34.65 19.41 -4.44
C LEU A 273 -35.05 18.43 -5.55
N GLY A 274 -34.77 17.14 -5.34
CA GLY A 274 -35.51 16.04 -5.97
C GLY A 274 -35.10 15.58 -7.37
N ASN A 275 -33.93 15.93 -7.89
CA ASN A 275 -33.38 15.41 -9.17
C ASN A 275 -31.84 15.43 -9.17
N SER A 276 -31.19 14.84 -10.18
CA SER A 276 -29.75 14.99 -10.45
C SER A 276 -29.37 16.48 -10.53
N ASN A 277 -28.40 16.89 -9.72
CA ASN A 277 -27.88 18.24 -9.63
C ASN A 277 -26.75 18.48 -10.64
N TYR A 278 -27.06 18.88 -11.88
CA TYR A 278 -26.05 19.10 -12.92
C TYR A 278 -25.22 20.38 -12.73
N LEU A 279 -24.44 20.48 -11.64
CA LEU A 279 -23.24 21.32 -11.68
C LEU A 279 -22.31 20.68 -12.73
N MET A 280 -21.80 21.47 -13.68
CA MET A 280 -20.74 21.04 -14.60
C MET A 280 -19.66 22.12 -14.62
N ALA A 281 -18.74 22.08 -13.66
CA ALA A 281 -17.51 22.87 -13.80
C ALA A 281 -16.66 22.25 -14.92
N LEU A 282 -16.79 22.76 -16.15
CA LEU A 282 -16.20 22.17 -17.35
C LEU A 282 -14.68 22.40 -17.46
N ASP A 283 -14.19 23.58 -17.04
CA ASP A 283 -12.77 23.95 -17.18
C ASP A 283 -11.91 23.60 -15.95
N GLY A 284 -12.54 23.14 -14.85
CA GLY A 284 -11.87 22.65 -13.65
C GLY A 284 -12.42 23.18 -12.34
N THR A 285 -12.24 22.39 -11.28
CA THR A 285 -12.57 22.76 -9.90
C THR A 285 -11.36 22.56 -9.01
N THR A 286 -10.94 23.58 -8.29
CA THR A 286 -9.88 23.50 -7.28
C THR A 286 -10.45 23.81 -5.90
N ILE A 287 -10.29 22.88 -4.95
CA ILE A 287 -10.69 23.09 -3.55
C ILE A 287 -9.41 23.10 -2.71
N HIS A 288 -9.03 24.28 -2.23
CA HIS A 288 -7.85 24.47 -1.40
C HIS A 288 -8.13 24.12 0.06
N THR A 289 -7.06 24.11 0.85
CA THR A 289 -7.08 23.85 2.28
C THR A 289 -8.16 24.66 3.00
N GLY A 290 -9.08 23.96 3.68
CA GLY A 290 -10.19 24.55 4.42
C GLY A 290 -11.35 25.07 3.58
N GLY A 291 -11.34 24.88 2.26
CA GLY A 291 -12.48 25.10 1.37
C GLY A 291 -13.37 23.87 1.26
N ARG A 292 -14.66 24.07 1.00
CA ARG A 292 -15.65 22.99 0.93
C ARG A 292 -16.63 23.14 -0.25
N LEU A 293 -16.83 22.07 -1.01
CA LEU A 293 -17.92 21.94 -1.97
C LEU A 293 -18.87 20.84 -1.51
N THR A 294 -20.16 21.16 -1.37
CA THR A 294 -21.18 20.20 -0.97
C THR A 294 -22.37 20.19 -1.93
N SER A 295 -22.98 19.03 -2.12
CA SER A 295 -24.22 18.85 -2.89
C SER A 295 -25.27 18.06 -2.11
N ASN A 296 -26.55 18.37 -2.30
CA ASN A 296 -27.68 17.59 -1.78
C ASN A 296 -28.29 16.63 -2.84
N GLY A 297 -27.63 16.46 -3.98
CA GLY A 297 -28.08 15.63 -5.10
C GLY A 297 -26.90 15.07 -5.89
N TYR A 298 -27.15 14.50 -7.07
CA TYR A 298 -26.11 13.90 -7.92
C TYR A 298 -25.41 14.97 -8.77
N SER A 299 -24.14 15.27 -8.54
CA SER A 299 -23.41 16.35 -9.23
C SER A 299 -22.19 15.89 -10.01
N SER A 300 -21.87 16.58 -11.11
CA SER A 300 -20.77 16.18 -11.99
C SER A 300 -19.62 17.18 -11.95
N LEU A 301 -18.37 16.72 -11.88
CA LEU A 301 -17.19 17.56 -11.93
C LEU A 301 -16.22 17.03 -12.98
N ARG A 302 -15.58 17.96 -13.69
CA ARG A 302 -14.45 17.68 -14.57
C ARG A 302 -13.21 18.38 -14.01
N ASN A 303 -12.03 17.77 -14.21
CA ASN A 303 -10.74 18.35 -13.83
C ASN A 303 -10.73 18.83 -12.36
N LEU A 304 -10.98 17.90 -11.43
CA LEU A 304 -10.98 18.17 -10.00
C LEU A 304 -9.56 18.19 -9.44
N THR A 305 -9.20 19.24 -8.71
CA THR A 305 -8.00 19.34 -7.89
C THR A 305 -8.38 19.56 -6.43
N LEU A 306 -7.91 18.70 -5.53
CA LEU A 306 -8.04 18.86 -4.09
C LEU A 306 -6.68 19.17 -3.47
N ALA A 307 -6.54 20.37 -2.89
CA ALA A 307 -5.32 20.87 -2.27
C ALA A 307 -5.51 21.06 -0.75
N GLY A 308 -6.03 20.03 -0.08
CA GLY A 308 -6.48 20.02 1.32
C GLY A 308 -7.95 20.37 1.54
N GLY A 309 -8.74 20.35 0.46
CA GLY A 309 -10.15 20.71 0.44
C GLY A 309 -11.10 19.52 0.65
N GLU A 310 -12.37 19.85 0.91
CA GLU A 310 -13.44 18.87 1.12
C GLU A 310 -14.46 18.88 -0.03
N LEU A 311 -14.71 17.70 -0.61
CA LEU A 311 -15.82 17.44 -1.53
C LEU A 311 -16.83 16.48 -0.86
N THR A 312 -18.04 16.95 -0.59
CA THR A 312 -19.02 16.20 0.22
C THR A 312 -20.41 16.14 -0.43
N SER A 313 -21.16 15.08 -0.19
CA SER A 313 -22.60 15.02 -0.45
C SER A 313 -23.36 14.87 0.87
N THR A 314 -24.43 15.66 1.05
CA THR A 314 -25.30 15.60 2.24
C THR A 314 -26.49 14.68 2.06
N ASN A 315 -26.73 14.19 0.84
CA ASN A 315 -27.87 13.33 0.55
C ASN A 315 -27.55 11.87 0.89
N THR A 316 -28.41 11.26 1.69
CA THR A 316 -28.26 9.90 2.19
C THR A 316 -28.79 8.83 1.23
N ASP A 317 -29.57 9.23 0.20
CA ASP A 317 -30.11 8.34 -0.82
C ASP A 317 -29.06 8.01 -1.89
N ILE A 318 -28.75 6.72 -2.03
CA ILE A 318 -27.73 6.21 -2.97
C ILE A 318 -28.07 6.44 -4.45
N SER A 319 -29.35 6.67 -4.78
CA SER A 319 -29.84 6.83 -6.14
C SER A 319 -30.00 8.29 -6.57
N LEU A 320 -29.96 9.21 -5.60
CA LEU A 320 -30.20 10.64 -5.80
C LEU A 320 -29.01 11.50 -5.34
N GLY A 321 -28.11 10.98 -4.50
CA GLY A 321 -27.00 11.71 -3.89
C GLY A 321 -25.63 11.16 -4.28
N GLY A 322 -24.78 11.98 -4.91
CA GLY A 322 -23.43 11.54 -5.27
C GLY A 322 -22.63 12.50 -6.12
N TRP A 323 -21.44 12.06 -6.52
CA TRP A 323 -20.57 12.78 -7.45
C TRP A 323 -20.26 11.92 -8.69
N SER A 324 -20.37 12.48 -9.90
CA SER A 324 -19.71 11.96 -11.10
C SER A 324 -18.41 12.73 -11.31
N LEU A 325 -17.28 12.06 -11.24
CA LEU A 325 -15.97 12.66 -11.42
C LEU A 325 -15.37 12.16 -12.74
N ALA A 326 -15.08 13.11 -13.63
CA ALA A 326 -14.57 12.85 -14.95
C ALA A 326 -13.25 13.58 -15.19
N GLU A 327 -12.49 13.08 -16.17
CA GLU A 327 -11.18 13.62 -16.53
C GLU A 327 -10.19 13.55 -15.37
N ASN A 328 -9.35 14.58 -15.21
CA ASN A 328 -8.27 14.54 -14.24
C ASN A 328 -8.83 14.72 -12.81
N ILE A 329 -8.44 13.82 -11.90
CA ILE A 329 -8.68 13.93 -10.47
C ILE A 329 -7.31 13.94 -9.80
N ILE A 330 -6.90 15.11 -9.30
CA ILE A 330 -5.58 15.36 -8.70
C ILE A 330 -5.76 15.71 -7.23
N VAL A 331 -4.96 15.09 -6.37
CA VAL A 331 -4.86 15.44 -4.96
C VAL A 331 -3.42 15.86 -4.67
N ASN A 332 -3.24 17.09 -4.20
CA ASN A 332 -1.94 17.67 -3.93
C ASN A 332 -1.90 18.44 -2.60
N GLY A 333 -0.72 18.94 -2.24
CA GLY A 333 -0.49 19.64 -0.98
C GLY A 333 -0.38 18.71 0.23
N ALA A 334 0.12 19.25 1.35
CA ALA A 334 0.41 18.45 2.55
C ALA A 334 -0.79 18.21 3.47
N THR A 335 -1.88 18.96 3.30
CA THR A 335 -3.10 18.82 4.09
C THR A 335 -3.99 17.72 3.52
N THR A 336 -4.58 16.90 4.39
CA THR A 336 -5.53 15.86 3.98
C THR A 336 -6.72 16.45 3.22
N SER A 337 -6.99 15.88 2.04
CA SER A 337 -8.21 16.15 1.26
C SER A 337 -9.23 15.05 1.49
N THR A 338 -10.52 15.36 1.30
CA THR A 338 -11.59 14.38 1.51
C THR A 338 -12.59 14.36 0.36
N ILE A 339 -12.99 13.15 -0.06
CA ILE A 339 -14.16 12.93 -0.91
C ILE A 339 -15.13 12.03 -0.14
N SER A 340 -16.32 12.55 0.15
CA SER A 340 -17.33 11.86 0.94
C SER A 340 -18.72 11.96 0.31
N ALA A 341 -19.28 10.84 -0.16
CA ALA A 341 -20.63 10.78 -0.67
C ALA A 341 -21.17 9.36 -0.62
N GLN A 342 -22.48 9.16 -0.59
CA GLN A 342 -23.03 7.80 -0.66
C GLN A 342 -22.66 7.08 -1.96
N GLN A 343 -22.59 7.81 -3.08
CA GLN A 343 -22.13 7.32 -4.37
C GLN A 343 -21.09 8.25 -5.00
N VAL A 344 -20.02 7.68 -5.56
CA VAL A 344 -19.03 8.39 -6.39
C VAL A 344 -18.79 7.63 -7.69
N THR A 345 -19.26 8.15 -8.82
CA THR A 345 -18.93 7.58 -10.13
C THR A 345 -17.58 8.12 -10.58
N LEU A 346 -16.61 7.24 -10.86
CA LEU A 346 -15.35 7.60 -11.51
C LEU A 346 -15.47 7.24 -12.99
N GLU A 347 -15.62 8.22 -13.88
CA GLU A 347 -15.85 7.96 -15.30
C GLU A 347 -14.64 7.37 -16.01
N GLN A 348 -13.42 7.75 -15.57
CA GLN A 348 -12.15 7.22 -16.10
C GLN A 348 -11.44 6.29 -15.11
N GLY A 349 -11.91 6.21 -13.86
CA GLY A 349 -11.35 5.34 -12.83
C GLY A 349 -9.99 5.78 -12.25
N VAL A 350 -9.37 6.87 -12.71
CA VAL A 350 -8.03 7.28 -12.27
C VAL A 350 -8.08 8.39 -11.21
N ILE A 351 -7.33 8.23 -10.12
CA ILE A 351 -7.08 9.27 -9.11
C ILE A 351 -5.56 9.38 -8.91
N ASP A 352 -5.00 10.58 -9.11
CA ASP A 352 -3.59 10.88 -8.88
C ASP A 352 -3.42 11.57 -7.53
N VAL A 353 -2.74 10.91 -6.59
CA VAL A 353 -2.41 11.49 -5.27
C VAL A 353 -0.92 11.74 -5.22
N GLU A 354 -0.53 13.01 -5.33
CA GLU A 354 0.86 13.44 -5.43
C GLU A 354 1.68 13.13 -4.17
N ALA A 355 3.01 13.16 -4.31
CA ALA A 355 3.92 12.93 -3.19
C ALA A 355 3.64 13.89 -2.02
N GLY A 356 3.51 13.32 -0.81
CA GLY A 356 3.20 14.08 0.41
C GLY A 356 1.73 14.45 0.59
N ALA A 357 0.86 14.15 -0.38
CA ALA A 357 -0.58 14.36 -0.26
C ALA A 357 -1.29 13.13 0.33
N THR A 358 -2.42 13.38 0.99
CA THR A 358 -3.31 12.34 1.52
C THR A 358 -4.75 12.60 1.08
N LEU A 359 -5.41 11.57 0.55
CA LEU A 359 -6.84 11.56 0.24
C LEU A 359 -7.56 10.58 1.16
N VAL A 360 -8.60 11.03 1.87
CA VAL A 360 -9.58 10.14 2.51
C VAL A 360 -10.80 10.02 1.62
N PHE A 361 -11.12 8.79 1.21
CA PHE A 361 -12.22 8.47 0.31
C PHE A 361 -13.25 7.58 1.02
N SER A 362 -14.41 8.16 1.31
CA SER A 362 -15.50 7.49 2.05
C SER A 362 -16.73 7.20 1.18
N GLY A 363 -16.64 7.36 -0.14
CA GLY A 363 -17.77 7.07 -1.02
C GLY A 363 -17.80 5.66 -1.61
N SER A 364 -19.01 5.14 -1.89
CA SER A 364 -19.19 3.91 -2.66
C SER A 364 -19.08 4.22 -4.15
N THR A 365 -18.11 3.64 -4.83
CA THR A 365 -17.98 3.81 -6.28
C THR A 365 -19.07 3.11 -7.07
N SER A 366 -19.52 3.65 -8.21
CA SER A 366 -20.51 2.99 -9.09
C SER A 366 -20.12 1.55 -9.53
N PRO A 367 -21.09 0.62 -9.73
CA PRO A 367 -20.82 -0.82 -9.87
C PRO A 367 -19.96 -1.28 -11.05
N SER A 368 -19.92 -0.52 -12.16
CA SER A 368 -19.26 -0.95 -13.40
C SER A 368 -17.85 -0.38 -13.63
N GLY A 369 -17.35 0.50 -12.74
CA GLY A 369 -16.06 1.16 -12.91
C GLY A 369 -14.85 0.29 -12.52
N SER A 370 -13.66 0.84 -12.69
CA SER A 370 -12.41 0.36 -12.06
C SER A 370 -11.76 1.51 -11.30
N LEU A 371 -10.84 1.20 -10.39
CA LEU A 371 -10.04 2.21 -9.68
C LEU A 371 -8.56 2.05 -10.03
N THR A 372 -7.91 3.12 -10.44
CA THR A 372 -6.46 3.23 -10.61
C THR A 372 -5.93 4.35 -9.71
N LYS A 373 -5.14 3.97 -8.71
CA LYS A 373 -4.45 4.90 -7.81
C LYS A 373 -3.06 5.22 -8.37
N ASN A 374 -2.87 6.46 -8.80
CA ASN A 374 -1.61 7.03 -9.25
C ASN A 374 -0.97 7.94 -8.19
N GLY A 375 0.28 8.33 -8.45
CA GLY A 375 1.02 9.26 -7.61
C GLY A 375 1.58 8.64 -6.32
N ALA A 376 2.66 9.21 -5.81
CA ALA A 376 3.40 8.64 -4.68
C ALA A 376 2.74 8.84 -3.30
N GLY A 377 1.65 9.59 -3.21
CA GLY A 377 0.94 9.87 -1.96
C GLY A 377 0.03 8.75 -1.46
N LEU A 378 -0.68 9.02 -0.37
CA LEU A 378 -1.54 8.08 0.35
C LEU A 378 -3.02 8.29 -0.03
N MET A 379 -3.70 7.23 -0.46
CA MET A 379 -5.16 7.20 -0.56
C MET A 379 -5.71 6.23 0.47
N GLN A 380 -6.60 6.70 1.33
CA GLN A 380 -7.28 5.90 2.36
C GLN A 380 -8.73 5.66 1.93
N ILE A 381 -9.11 4.40 1.74
CA ILE A 381 -10.51 4.02 1.53
C ILE A 381 -11.11 3.59 2.86
N THR A 382 -12.20 4.24 3.24
CA THR A 382 -12.89 4.00 4.53
C THR A 382 -14.29 3.41 4.37
N ALA A 383 -14.78 3.27 3.12
CA ALA A 383 -16.12 2.77 2.80
C ALA A 383 -16.11 1.64 1.76
N ARG A 384 -17.22 0.89 1.69
CA ARG A 384 -17.39 -0.27 0.79
C ARG A 384 -17.38 0.19 -0.65
N GLN A 385 -16.50 -0.39 -1.46
CA GLN A 385 -16.45 -0.11 -2.88
C GLN A 385 -17.39 -1.03 -3.65
N SER A 386 -18.21 -0.44 -4.53
CA SER A 386 -19.19 -1.18 -5.32
C SER A 386 -18.76 -1.64 -6.71
N PHE A 387 -17.63 -1.13 -7.18
CA PHE A 387 -17.08 -1.46 -8.51
C PHE A 387 -16.69 -2.94 -8.62
N THR A 388 -16.77 -3.51 -9.83
CA THR A 388 -16.32 -4.88 -10.13
C THR A 388 -15.17 -4.92 -11.14
N GLY A 389 -14.82 -3.81 -11.78
CA GLY A 389 -13.79 -3.71 -12.81
C GLY A 389 -12.35 -3.80 -12.30
N GLY A 390 -12.13 -3.98 -10.99
CA GLY A 390 -10.81 -4.16 -10.40
C GLY A 390 -10.20 -2.90 -9.81
N THR A 391 -9.00 -3.07 -9.24
CA THR A 391 -8.21 -2.01 -8.62
C THR A 391 -6.75 -2.14 -9.01
N THR A 392 -6.15 -1.07 -9.50
CA THR A 392 -4.73 -0.99 -9.81
C THR A 392 -4.08 0.06 -8.91
N VAL A 393 -3.10 -0.34 -8.11
CA VAL A 393 -2.23 0.59 -7.36
C VAL A 393 -0.95 0.77 -8.18
N GLN A 394 -0.87 1.89 -8.90
CA GLN A 394 0.23 2.19 -9.80
C GLN A 394 1.45 2.76 -9.08
N ALA A 395 1.24 3.57 -8.04
CA ALA A 395 2.29 4.15 -7.22
C ALA A 395 1.75 4.58 -5.83
N GLY A 396 2.67 4.79 -4.89
CA GLY A 396 2.34 5.24 -3.53
C GLY A 396 1.60 4.18 -2.74
N THR A 397 0.75 4.60 -1.81
CA THR A 397 0.02 3.69 -0.92
C THR A 397 -1.49 3.83 -1.12
N LEU A 398 -2.17 2.71 -1.32
CA LEU A 398 -3.61 2.57 -1.13
C LEU A 398 -3.86 1.83 0.19
N GLU A 399 -4.41 2.52 1.18
CA GLU A 399 -4.74 1.96 2.48
C GLU A 399 -6.23 1.65 2.58
N LEU A 400 -6.55 0.42 3.00
CA LEU A 400 -7.88 0.03 3.43
C LEU A 400 -7.92 0.05 4.96
N GLN A 401 -8.56 1.07 5.52
CA GLN A 401 -8.77 1.15 6.96
C GLN A 401 -9.93 0.21 7.32
N GLY A 402 -9.58 -1.00 7.73
CA GLY A 402 -10.53 -1.91 8.36
C GLY A 402 -11.12 -1.27 9.63
N GLN A 403 -12.38 -0.89 9.59
CA GLN A 403 -13.15 -0.94 10.83
C GLN A 403 -13.56 -2.39 11.05
N SER A 404 -13.72 -2.78 12.31
CA SER A 404 -14.24 -4.09 12.77
C SER A 404 -15.63 -4.48 12.23
N ALA A 405 -16.18 -3.71 11.28
CA ALA A 405 -17.40 -3.97 10.51
C ALA A 405 -17.15 -4.28 9.01
N GLY A 406 -15.90 -4.34 8.55
CA GLY A 406 -15.56 -4.86 7.22
C GLY A 406 -16.00 -4.00 6.04
N ASN A 407 -15.55 -2.74 5.98
CA ASN A 407 -16.00 -1.80 4.96
C ASN A 407 -14.99 -1.49 3.87
N GLY A 408 -13.71 -1.86 3.95
CA GLY A 408 -12.73 -1.62 2.86
C GLY A 408 -12.63 -2.78 1.87
N TRP A 409 -13.68 -3.12 1.12
CA TRP A 409 -13.63 -4.25 0.18
C TRP A 409 -13.14 -3.82 -1.20
N LEU A 410 -12.18 -4.57 -1.74
CA LEU A 410 -11.85 -4.56 -3.16
C LEU A 410 -12.51 -5.77 -3.86
N ARG A 411 -12.81 -5.61 -5.15
CA ARG A 411 -13.48 -6.62 -5.98
C ARG A 411 -12.80 -6.75 -7.33
N GLY A 412 -13.02 -7.89 -7.98
CA GLY A 412 -12.41 -8.19 -9.28
C GLY A 412 -10.91 -8.42 -9.18
N LEU A 413 -10.17 -8.06 -10.24
CA LEU A 413 -8.72 -8.13 -10.28
C LEU A 413 -8.11 -6.99 -9.48
N VAL A 414 -7.22 -7.29 -8.54
CA VAL A 414 -6.42 -6.30 -7.81
C VAL A 414 -4.96 -6.42 -8.26
N THR A 415 -4.36 -5.32 -8.71
CA THR A 415 -2.97 -5.25 -9.17
C THR A 415 -2.17 -4.24 -8.35
N VAL A 416 -1.00 -4.62 -7.86
CA VAL A 416 -0.05 -3.75 -7.14
C VAL A 416 1.25 -3.72 -7.93
N ASN A 417 1.58 -2.57 -8.51
CA ASN A 417 2.72 -2.39 -9.42
C ASN A 417 4.02 -2.04 -8.67
N PRO A 418 5.18 -1.99 -9.37
CA PRO A 418 6.47 -1.85 -8.71
C PRO A 418 6.57 -0.59 -7.85
N GLY A 419 7.03 -0.76 -6.60
CA GLY A 419 7.17 0.34 -5.64
C GLY A 419 5.84 0.88 -5.07
N ALA A 420 4.69 0.31 -5.44
CA ALA A 420 3.41 0.63 -4.85
C ALA A 420 3.08 -0.29 -3.65
N THR A 421 2.20 0.18 -2.77
CA THR A 421 1.76 -0.58 -1.60
C THR A 421 0.24 -0.62 -1.49
N LEU A 422 -0.31 -1.82 -1.32
CA LEU A 422 -1.67 -2.04 -0.84
C LEU A 422 -1.61 -2.39 0.65
N LEU A 423 -2.12 -1.50 1.50
CA LEU A 423 -1.96 -1.56 2.95
C LEU A 423 -3.28 -1.84 3.67
N PHE A 424 -3.26 -2.75 4.64
CA PHE A 424 -4.39 -3.14 5.47
C PHE A 424 -4.05 -2.95 6.96
N THR A 425 -4.47 -1.82 7.52
CA THR A 425 -4.16 -1.45 8.92
C THR A 425 -5.22 -1.86 9.93
N GLY A 426 -6.45 -2.08 9.49
CA GLY A 426 -7.60 -2.21 10.40
C GLY A 426 -7.97 -3.62 10.88
N GLY A 427 -7.21 -4.64 10.50
CA GLY A 427 -7.48 -6.04 10.84
C GLY A 427 -8.71 -6.64 10.16
N ASP A 428 -9.22 -7.75 10.71
CA ASP A 428 -10.25 -8.54 10.02
C ASP A 428 -11.64 -7.87 10.02
N GLY A 429 -12.09 -7.57 8.80
CA GLY A 429 -13.48 -7.42 8.37
C GLY A 429 -13.63 -7.88 6.91
N SER A 430 -12.90 -8.94 6.57
CA SER A 430 -12.74 -9.64 5.29
C SER A 430 -12.03 -8.97 4.14
N GLY A 431 -11.85 -7.65 4.05
CA GLY A 431 -10.83 -6.97 3.21
C GLY A 431 -10.81 -7.24 1.68
N PHE A 432 -10.58 -8.48 1.30
CA PHE A 432 -11.01 -9.07 0.04
C PHE A 432 -12.44 -9.62 0.07
N GLY A 433 -13.25 -9.47 1.13
CA GLY A 433 -14.69 -9.77 1.16
C GLY A 433 -15.10 -11.22 1.51
N TRP A 434 -16.29 -11.40 2.10
CA TRP A 434 -17.00 -12.68 2.21
C TRP A 434 -18.11 -12.72 1.14
N ASN A 435 -18.08 -13.70 0.21
CA ASN A 435 -19.00 -13.87 -0.93
C ASN A 435 -18.97 -12.82 -2.07
N GLN A 436 -18.31 -11.68 -1.91
CA GLN A 436 -18.16 -10.65 -2.95
C GLN A 436 -16.73 -10.13 -3.01
N ARG A 437 -15.83 -11.02 -3.44
CA ARG A 437 -14.40 -10.87 -3.24
C ARG A 437 -13.59 -10.46 -4.45
N ALA A 438 -12.34 -10.07 -4.22
CA ALA A 438 -11.37 -10.04 -5.31
C ALA A 438 -11.19 -11.45 -5.86
N SER A 439 -11.25 -11.58 -7.18
CA SER A 439 -11.02 -12.85 -7.86
C SER A 439 -9.54 -13.21 -7.89
N GLN A 440 -8.68 -12.19 -7.87
CA GLN A 440 -7.25 -12.33 -8.04
C GLN A 440 -6.51 -11.15 -7.43
N LEU A 441 -5.38 -11.42 -6.79
CA LEU A 441 -4.41 -10.42 -6.35
C LEU A 441 -3.11 -10.64 -7.10
N VAL A 442 -2.64 -9.62 -7.82
CA VAL A 442 -1.39 -9.63 -8.59
C VAL A 442 -0.45 -8.58 -8.02
N ILE A 443 0.74 -9.00 -7.59
CA ILE A 443 1.76 -8.15 -6.97
C ILE A 443 3.00 -8.16 -7.87
N ASN A 444 3.13 -7.18 -8.74
CA ASN A 444 4.23 -7.04 -9.71
C ASN A 444 5.31 -6.12 -9.13
N GLY A 445 6.27 -6.64 -8.36
CA GLY A 445 7.34 -5.85 -7.72
C GLY A 445 6.85 -4.85 -6.64
N GLY A 446 5.55 -4.87 -6.33
CA GLY A 446 4.92 -4.06 -5.30
C GLY A 446 4.83 -4.80 -3.96
N THR A 447 4.06 -4.23 -3.03
CA THR A 447 3.86 -4.81 -1.70
C THR A 447 2.39 -4.86 -1.31
N PHE A 448 1.94 -6.03 -0.89
CA PHE A 448 0.75 -6.18 -0.05
C PHE A 448 1.18 -6.25 1.41
N ALA A 449 0.63 -5.39 2.27
CA ALA A 449 0.98 -5.32 3.69
C ALA A 449 -0.27 -5.40 4.57
N ALA A 450 -0.32 -6.37 5.47
CA ALA A 450 -1.43 -6.60 6.39
C ALA A 450 -0.96 -6.64 7.86
N PRO A 451 -0.41 -5.55 8.42
CA PRO A 451 0.01 -5.49 9.81
C PRO A 451 -1.16 -5.73 10.79
N GLY A 452 -2.39 -5.36 10.41
CA GLY A 452 -3.58 -5.54 11.24
C GLY A 452 -4.16 -6.97 11.22
N GLY A 453 -3.70 -7.85 10.33
CA GLY A 453 -4.36 -9.13 10.04
C GLY A 453 -5.20 -9.10 8.75
N ASN A 454 -5.25 -10.21 8.00
CA ASN A 454 -6.11 -10.38 6.83
C ASN A 454 -6.60 -11.83 6.66
N HIS A 455 -7.57 -12.04 5.77
CA HIS A 455 -8.13 -13.33 5.36
C HIS A 455 -8.05 -13.48 3.84
N PHE A 456 -7.27 -14.45 3.35
CA PHE A 456 -7.22 -14.79 1.92
C PHE A 456 -8.12 -15.97 1.58
N GLY A 457 -8.84 -15.86 0.46
CA GLY A 457 -9.58 -16.98 -0.15
C GLY A 457 -10.95 -17.28 0.44
N PHE A 458 -11.47 -16.51 1.40
CA PHE A 458 -12.72 -16.82 2.09
C PHE A 458 -13.99 -16.50 1.27
N GLY A 459 -15.00 -17.36 1.37
CA GLY A 459 -16.40 -17.11 0.99
C GLY A 459 -16.80 -17.53 -0.43
N GLY A 460 -17.59 -18.60 -0.55
CA GLY A 460 -18.22 -19.08 -1.79
C GLY A 460 -17.34 -20.00 -2.66
N SER A 461 -17.97 -20.81 -3.51
CA SER A 461 -17.37 -21.87 -4.35
C SER A 461 -16.47 -21.39 -5.51
N VAL A 462 -15.99 -20.15 -5.49
CA VAL A 462 -15.14 -19.56 -6.55
C VAL A 462 -13.67 -19.66 -6.11
N PRO A 463 -12.69 -19.90 -7.00
CA PRO A 463 -11.27 -19.81 -6.68
C PRO A 463 -10.76 -18.37 -6.46
N MET A 464 -9.72 -18.19 -5.64
CA MET A 464 -8.91 -16.97 -5.58
C MET A 464 -7.46 -17.33 -5.91
N LEU A 465 -6.85 -16.55 -6.79
CA LEU A 465 -5.44 -16.68 -7.14
C LEU A 465 -4.64 -15.49 -6.60
N VAL A 466 -3.52 -15.77 -5.95
CA VAL A 466 -2.52 -14.78 -5.53
C VAL A 466 -1.27 -14.97 -6.38
N GLU A 467 -0.87 -13.95 -7.12
CA GLU A 467 0.33 -13.96 -7.97
C GLU A 467 1.35 -12.95 -7.46
N LEU A 468 2.58 -13.40 -7.22
CA LEU A 468 3.73 -12.56 -6.94
C LEU A 468 4.67 -12.62 -8.14
N ASN A 469 5.03 -11.45 -8.68
CA ASN A 469 5.87 -11.33 -9.86
C ASN A 469 6.99 -10.32 -9.62
N ASP A 470 8.19 -10.59 -10.15
CA ASP A 470 9.30 -9.64 -10.24
C ASP A 470 9.60 -8.88 -8.93
N GLY A 471 9.70 -9.60 -7.81
CA GLY A 471 9.98 -9.03 -6.50
C GLY A 471 8.74 -8.61 -5.71
N GLY A 472 7.57 -9.14 -6.05
CA GLY A 472 6.34 -8.95 -5.30
C GLY A 472 6.46 -9.45 -3.87
N THR A 473 5.89 -8.71 -2.92
CA THR A 473 5.97 -9.02 -1.48
C THR A 473 4.60 -9.08 -0.81
N ILE A 474 4.36 -10.13 -0.02
CA ILE A 474 3.27 -10.23 0.96
C ILE A 474 3.88 -10.12 2.35
N SER A 475 3.35 -9.19 3.15
CA SER A 475 3.85 -8.96 4.51
C SER A 475 2.75 -8.84 5.56
N GLY A 476 3.07 -9.21 6.80
CA GLY A 476 2.14 -9.09 7.94
C GLY A 476 1.51 -10.40 8.38
N ASN A 477 0.30 -10.34 8.93
CA ASN A 477 -0.33 -11.50 9.58
C ASN A 477 -1.69 -11.82 8.96
N GLY A 478 -2.16 -13.05 9.11
CA GLY A 478 -3.51 -13.40 8.68
C GLY A 478 -3.83 -14.88 8.66
N GLN A 479 -4.92 -15.23 7.98
CA GLN A 479 -5.35 -16.60 7.76
C GLN A 479 -5.54 -16.88 6.27
N TRP A 480 -5.20 -18.09 5.84
CA TRP A 480 -5.45 -18.60 4.51
C TRP A 480 -6.56 -19.64 4.57
N ASN A 481 -7.53 -19.52 3.66
CA ASN A 481 -8.65 -20.45 3.60
C ASN A 481 -8.21 -21.87 3.20
N GLY A 482 -8.78 -22.88 3.85
CA GLY A 482 -8.42 -24.30 3.69
C GLY A 482 -9.23 -25.07 2.63
N ASP A 483 -10.25 -24.47 2.03
CA ASP A 483 -11.20 -25.17 1.17
C ASP A 483 -10.66 -25.63 -0.21
N GLY A 484 -9.35 -25.48 -0.45
CA GLY A 484 -8.68 -25.83 -1.70
C GLY A 484 -8.91 -24.85 -2.84
N LEU A 485 -9.57 -23.70 -2.60
CA LEU A 485 -9.88 -22.69 -3.62
C LEU A 485 -8.88 -21.53 -3.62
N LEU A 486 -7.94 -21.47 -2.69
CA LEU A 486 -6.86 -20.49 -2.64
C LEU A 486 -5.56 -21.07 -3.22
N ALA A 487 -5.02 -20.43 -4.25
CA ALA A 487 -3.76 -20.83 -4.87
C ALA A 487 -2.76 -19.67 -4.92
N PHE A 488 -1.47 -20.01 -4.85
CA PHE A 488 -0.36 -19.07 -4.98
C PHE A 488 0.47 -19.36 -6.22
N ARG A 489 0.88 -18.31 -6.93
CA ARG A 489 1.85 -18.36 -8.01
C ARG A 489 2.98 -17.38 -7.78
N SER A 490 4.21 -17.83 -8.02
CA SER A 490 5.40 -17.00 -7.99
C SER A 490 6.08 -17.05 -9.36
N SER A 491 6.41 -15.91 -9.95
CA SER A 491 7.12 -15.84 -11.23
C SER A 491 7.98 -14.57 -11.36
N GLY A 492 8.71 -14.45 -12.47
CA GLY A 492 9.56 -13.30 -12.75
C GLY A 492 11.02 -13.49 -12.36
N ASP A 493 11.85 -12.48 -12.65
CA ASP A 493 13.32 -12.60 -12.60
C ASP A 493 13.92 -12.19 -11.24
N SER A 494 13.08 -11.78 -10.29
CA SER A 494 13.48 -11.35 -8.94
C SER A 494 12.75 -12.15 -7.87
N THR A 495 13.43 -12.42 -6.76
CA THR A 495 12.88 -13.17 -5.63
C THR A 495 11.61 -12.52 -5.08
N ASN A 496 10.49 -13.24 -5.15
CA ASN A 496 9.26 -12.85 -4.46
C ASN A 496 9.32 -13.24 -2.98
N MET A 497 8.60 -12.51 -2.13
CA MET A 497 8.69 -12.68 -0.68
C MET A 497 7.33 -12.84 0.01
N ILE A 498 7.28 -13.73 1.01
CA ILE A 498 6.18 -13.85 1.96
C ILE A 498 6.78 -13.81 3.37
N ASP A 499 6.38 -12.84 4.19
CA ASP A 499 6.83 -12.67 5.58
C ASP A 499 5.68 -12.66 6.60
N GLY A 500 6.04 -12.64 7.88
CA GLY A 500 5.14 -12.51 9.01
C GLY A 500 4.60 -13.85 9.54
N ALA A 501 3.30 -13.94 9.84
CA ALA A 501 2.70 -15.15 10.41
C ALA A 501 1.32 -15.44 9.79
N TRP A 502 1.18 -16.60 9.15
CA TRP A 502 -0.03 -16.99 8.44
C TRP A 502 -0.58 -18.30 8.99
N VAL A 503 -1.82 -18.23 9.43
CA VAL A 503 -2.57 -19.40 9.89
C VAL A 503 -3.15 -20.13 8.69
N LEU A 504 -2.78 -21.39 8.53
CA LEU A 504 -3.38 -22.30 7.57
C LEU A 504 -4.65 -22.88 8.21
N ARG A 505 -5.80 -22.59 7.62
CA ARG A 505 -7.07 -23.10 8.14
C ARG A 505 -7.31 -24.51 7.67
N THR A 506 -7.81 -25.35 8.56
CA THR A 506 -8.06 -26.78 8.33
C THR A 506 -9.41 -27.10 7.64
N ASP A 507 -10.10 -26.08 7.11
CA ASP A 507 -11.43 -26.25 6.53
C ASP A 507 -11.38 -27.21 5.33
N ASN A 508 -12.00 -28.40 5.42
CA ASN A 508 -12.19 -29.33 4.29
C ASN A 508 -10.91 -29.80 3.55
N GLY A 509 -9.85 -30.20 4.27
CA GLY A 509 -8.70 -30.87 3.65
C GLY A 509 -7.51 -29.99 3.29
N ALA A 510 -7.56 -28.69 3.61
CA ALA A 510 -6.49 -27.69 3.57
C ALA A 510 -5.17 -28.13 2.91
N ASN A 511 -5.10 -27.96 1.59
CA ASN A 511 -3.84 -28.02 0.84
C ASN A 511 -3.56 -26.64 0.24
N HIS A 512 -2.42 -26.07 0.58
CA HIS A 512 -1.96 -24.79 0.05
C HIS A 512 -0.90 -25.02 -1.03
N THR A 513 -1.31 -24.80 -2.28
CA THR A 513 -0.43 -24.98 -3.44
C THR A 513 0.28 -23.69 -3.82
N PHE A 514 1.60 -23.79 -3.94
CA PHE A 514 2.50 -22.79 -4.49
C PHE A 514 3.08 -23.28 -5.81
N THR A 515 2.61 -22.74 -6.93
CA THR A 515 3.27 -22.93 -8.22
C THR A 515 4.36 -21.87 -8.37
N VAL A 516 5.62 -22.29 -8.34
CA VAL A 516 6.79 -21.40 -8.39
C VAL A 516 7.55 -21.68 -9.67
N ASN A 517 7.51 -20.72 -10.59
CA ASN A 517 8.21 -20.80 -11.86
C ASN A 517 9.68 -20.43 -11.67
N ASP A 518 10.56 -21.03 -12.47
CA ASP A 518 11.99 -20.74 -12.50
C ASP A 518 12.24 -19.42 -13.25
N GLY A 519 12.81 -18.44 -12.57
CA GLY A 519 13.25 -17.17 -13.12
C GLY A 519 14.77 -16.99 -13.08
N ALA A 520 15.27 -15.77 -13.31
CA ALA A 520 16.71 -15.50 -13.22
C ALA A 520 17.27 -15.52 -11.78
N ALA A 521 16.42 -15.41 -10.75
CA ALA A 521 16.83 -15.42 -9.36
C ALA A 521 17.17 -16.84 -8.88
N SER A 522 18.18 -17.02 -8.03
CA SER A 522 18.49 -18.34 -7.46
C SER A 522 17.45 -18.85 -6.46
N VAL A 523 16.61 -17.94 -5.96
CA VAL A 523 15.44 -18.23 -5.12
C VAL A 523 14.28 -17.45 -5.73
N ASP A 524 13.27 -18.14 -6.20
CA ASP A 524 12.10 -17.53 -6.87
C ASP A 524 11.03 -17.13 -5.85
N LEU A 525 10.91 -17.88 -4.75
CA LEU A 525 10.02 -17.56 -3.64
C LEU A 525 10.70 -17.77 -2.29
N GLN A 526 10.90 -16.68 -1.54
CA GLN A 526 11.36 -16.71 -0.16
C GLN A 526 10.17 -16.59 0.81
N VAL A 527 9.88 -17.66 1.55
CA VAL A 527 8.90 -17.64 2.64
C VAL A 527 9.66 -17.58 3.96
N SER A 528 9.74 -16.37 4.52
CA SER A 528 10.24 -16.13 5.88
C SER A 528 9.12 -16.13 6.91
N ALA A 529 7.88 -16.22 6.45
CA ALA A 529 6.73 -16.31 7.32
C ALA A 529 6.67 -17.62 8.12
N ASN A 530 6.07 -17.56 9.30
CA ASN A 530 5.66 -18.74 10.04
C ASN A 530 4.33 -19.25 9.47
N LEU A 531 4.33 -20.47 8.93
CA LEU A 531 3.12 -21.16 8.49
C LEU A 531 2.68 -22.16 9.56
N ILE A 532 1.50 -21.94 10.16
CA ILE A 532 1.04 -22.66 11.36
C ILE A 532 -0.42 -23.06 11.16
N ASP A 533 -0.81 -24.26 11.59
CA ASP A 533 -2.22 -24.66 11.61
C ASP A 533 -3.07 -23.83 12.58
N SER A 534 -4.37 -23.69 12.29
CA SER A 534 -5.33 -23.18 13.27
C SER A 534 -5.38 -24.12 14.49
N THR A 535 -5.30 -23.56 15.71
CA THR A 535 -5.08 -24.27 16.99
C THR A 535 -6.16 -25.28 17.43
N GLU A 536 -7.16 -25.54 16.59
CA GLU A 536 -8.21 -26.53 16.85
C GLU A 536 -8.11 -27.66 15.81
N VAL A 537 -7.02 -28.42 15.86
CA VAL A 537 -6.94 -29.71 15.17
C VAL A 537 -7.61 -30.75 16.05
N ILE A 538 -8.94 -30.84 15.96
CA ILE A 538 -9.70 -31.94 16.55
C ILE A 538 -9.55 -33.19 15.65
N ALA A 539 -9.70 -34.40 16.19
CA ALA A 539 -9.44 -35.66 15.47
C ALA A 539 -10.21 -35.85 14.13
N TRP A 540 -11.19 -35.00 13.83
CA TRP A 540 -12.00 -35.01 12.61
C TRP A 540 -11.63 -33.89 11.61
N SER A 541 -10.72 -32.99 11.95
CA SER A 541 -10.23 -31.93 11.04
C SER A 541 -8.97 -32.38 10.31
N SER A 542 -8.93 -32.15 9.00
CA SER A 542 -7.74 -32.40 8.19
C SER A 542 -6.59 -31.49 8.59
N LYS A 543 -5.37 -32.02 8.64
CA LYS A 543 -4.14 -31.24 8.88
C LYS A 543 -3.84 -30.40 7.64
N SER A 544 -3.35 -29.15 7.78
CA SER A 544 -3.00 -28.37 6.59
C SER A 544 -1.68 -28.84 6.00
N SER A 545 -1.66 -28.98 4.68
CA SER A 545 -0.52 -29.44 3.88
C SER A 545 -0.02 -28.34 2.96
N ILE A 546 1.24 -28.47 2.52
CA ILE A 546 1.85 -27.58 1.53
C ILE A 546 2.20 -28.40 0.29
N THR A 547 1.82 -27.88 -0.88
CA THR A 547 2.26 -28.40 -2.18
C THR A 547 3.10 -27.36 -2.90
N LYS A 548 4.36 -27.67 -3.16
CA LYS A 548 5.24 -26.92 -4.07
C LYS A 548 5.18 -27.54 -5.47
N ASP A 549 4.88 -26.72 -6.47
CA ASP A 549 4.87 -27.08 -7.89
C ASP A 549 5.70 -26.07 -8.71
N GLY A 550 5.95 -26.37 -9.98
CA GLY A 550 6.77 -25.56 -10.90
C GLY A 550 8.27 -25.74 -10.72
N ASP A 551 9.05 -25.40 -11.74
CA ASP A 551 10.48 -25.73 -11.82
C ASP A 551 11.38 -24.89 -10.90
N GLY A 552 10.88 -23.78 -10.35
CA GLY A 552 11.66 -22.84 -9.54
C GLY A 552 11.96 -23.32 -8.12
N THR A 553 12.75 -22.51 -7.42
CA THR A 553 13.18 -22.72 -6.03
C THR A 553 12.33 -21.94 -5.03
N MET A 554 11.69 -22.65 -4.10
CA MET A 554 10.99 -22.08 -2.95
C MET A 554 11.78 -22.34 -1.67
N VAL A 555 11.95 -21.33 -0.82
CA VAL A 555 12.63 -21.45 0.48
C VAL A 555 11.62 -21.26 1.61
N LEU A 556 11.52 -22.24 2.52
CA LEU A 556 10.83 -22.15 3.79
C LEU A 556 11.85 -21.88 4.91
N SER A 557 11.88 -20.63 5.38
CA SER A 557 12.86 -20.14 6.37
C SER A 557 12.28 -19.67 7.70
N GLY A 558 10.96 -19.43 7.77
CA GLY A 558 10.26 -19.19 9.03
C GLY A 558 10.10 -20.46 9.87
N ASN A 559 9.49 -20.31 11.06
CA ASN A 559 9.11 -21.44 11.91
C ASN A 559 7.81 -22.06 11.36
N ASN A 560 7.97 -22.97 10.41
CA ASN A 560 6.86 -23.65 9.75
C ASN A 560 6.50 -24.92 10.53
N THR A 561 5.31 -24.95 11.14
CA THR A 561 4.85 -26.04 12.02
C THR A 561 3.45 -26.52 11.62
N TYR A 562 3.10 -26.41 10.35
CA TYR A 562 1.90 -27.04 9.79
C TYR A 562 2.00 -28.56 9.95
N MET A 563 0.87 -29.24 10.17
CA MET A 563 0.88 -30.63 10.61
C MET A 563 0.74 -31.65 9.48
N GLY A 564 0.34 -31.23 8.27
CA GLY A 564 0.10 -32.11 7.14
C GLY A 564 1.30 -32.31 6.22
N ASP A 565 1.08 -33.11 5.17
CA ASP A 565 2.11 -33.51 4.22
C ASP A 565 2.82 -32.34 3.55
N THR A 566 4.09 -32.56 3.21
CA THR A 566 4.88 -31.67 2.37
C THR A 566 5.08 -32.32 1.01
N THR A 567 4.43 -31.79 -0.02
CA THR A 567 4.52 -32.30 -1.39
C THR A 567 5.37 -31.36 -2.25
N VAL A 568 6.34 -31.90 -2.99
CA VAL A 568 7.13 -31.18 -3.99
C VAL A 568 6.95 -31.89 -5.33
N LEU A 569 6.15 -31.33 -6.23
CA LEU A 569 5.84 -31.92 -7.54
C LEU A 569 6.94 -31.66 -8.57
N ALA A 570 7.56 -30.48 -8.52
CA ALA A 570 8.63 -30.06 -9.41
C ALA A 570 9.54 -29.00 -8.75
N GLY A 571 10.71 -28.77 -9.34
CA GLY A 571 11.69 -27.80 -8.86
C GLY A 571 12.31 -28.17 -7.52
N THR A 572 12.69 -27.16 -6.74
CA THR A 572 13.34 -27.34 -5.43
C THR A 572 12.53 -26.68 -4.32
N LEU A 573 12.30 -27.42 -3.23
CA LEU A 573 11.86 -26.86 -1.94
C LEU A 573 13.02 -26.89 -0.95
N SER A 574 13.52 -25.74 -0.52
CA SER A 574 14.54 -25.63 0.52
C SER A 574 13.90 -25.38 1.87
N ILE A 575 14.29 -26.16 2.88
CA ILE A 575 13.80 -26.07 4.25
C ILE A 575 14.99 -25.68 5.14
N ALA A 576 14.85 -24.59 5.89
CA ALA A 576 15.93 -24.05 6.70
C ALA A 576 16.00 -24.60 8.14
N SER A 577 15.00 -25.37 8.57
CA SER A 577 14.88 -25.89 9.94
C SER A 577 14.30 -27.31 9.96
N PRO A 578 14.80 -28.23 10.81
CA PRO A 578 14.27 -29.59 10.97
C PRO A 578 12.99 -29.55 11.82
N MET A 579 11.88 -29.13 11.21
CA MET A 579 10.59 -28.93 11.89
C MET A 579 9.41 -29.45 11.07
N LEU A 580 9.65 -30.31 10.07
CA LEU A 580 8.56 -31.01 9.42
C LEU A 580 7.82 -31.86 10.46
N ASN A 581 6.53 -32.10 10.22
CA ASN A 581 5.74 -32.87 11.17
C ASN A 581 6.13 -34.35 11.10
N ASP A 582 6.52 -34.93 12.23
CA ASP A 582 6.88 -36.35 12.35
C ASP A 582 5.76 -37.32 11.88
N GLN A 583 4.50 -36.87 11.85
CA GLN A 583 3.34 -37.66 11.40
C GLN A 583 2.94 -37.35 9.95
N ALA A 584 3.74 -36.57 9.21
CA ALA A 584 3.45 -36.16 7.86
C ALA A 584 4.42 -36.79 6.88
N SER A 585 3.92 -37.07 5.68
CA SER A 585 4.73 -37.60 4.59
C SER A 585 5.41 -36.49 3.80
N VAL A 586 6.59 -36.79 3.28
CA VAL A 586 7.26 -36.00 2.24
C VAL A 586 7.04 -36.69 0.90
N ILE A 587 6.37 -36.01 -0.02
CA ILE A 587 6.01 -36.57 -1.34
C ILE A 587 6.79 -35.82 -2.42
N LEU A 588 7.61 -36.52 -3.20
CA LEU A 588 8.46 -35.92 -4.23
C LEU A 588 8.05 -36.40 -5.63
N GLY A 589 7.94 -35.47 -6.58
CA GLY A 589 7.83 -35.76 -8.01
C GLY A 589 9.13 -36.33 -8.58
N GLU A 590 9.06 -36.90 -9.77
CA GLU A 590 10.19 -37.61 -10.41
C GLU A 590 11.46 -36.75 -10.55
N ASN A 591 11.30 -35.43 -10.74
CA ASN A 591 12.39 -34.46 -10.91
C ASN A 591 12.45 -33.41 -9.79
N ALA A 592 11.64 -33.59 -8.74
CA ALA A 592 11.61 -32.67 -7.61
C ALA A 592 12.81 -32.90 -6.69
N LYS A 593 13.23 -31.84 -6.00
CA LYS A 593 14.24 -31.90 -4.96
C LYS A 593 13.76 -31.26 -3.68
N ILE A 594 14.20 -31.82 -2.57
CA ILE A 594 14.13 -31.18 -1.26
C ILE A 594 15.55 -30.82 -0.81
N ASP A 595 15.77 -29.54 -0.55
CA ASP A 595 17.04 -29.02 -0.06
C ASP A 595 16.98 -28.87 1.46
N LEU A 596 17.69 -29.74 2.17
CA LEU A 596 17.72 -29.80 3.62
C LEU A 596 18.78 -28.82 4.14
N ASN A 597 18.48 -27.53 4.04
CA ASN A 597 19.37 -26.43 4.39
C ASN A 597 19.40 -26.16 5.91
N PHE A 598 19.63 -27.22 6.67
CA PHE A 598 19.83 -27.20 8.12
C PHE A 598 20.93 -28.20 8.51
N VAL A 599 21.37 -28.14 9.76
CA VAL A 599 22.32 -29.11 10.33
C VAL A 599 21.55 -30.10 11.19
N GLY A 600 21.83 -31.40 11.02
CA GLY A 600 21.22 -32.47 11.81
C GLY A 600 20.22 -33.30 11.01
N THR A 601 19.25 -33.88 11.73
CA THR A 601 18.28 -34.82 11.18
C THR A 601 16.88 -34.41 11.62
N ASP A 602 15.94 -34.45 10.68
CA ASP A 602 14.51 -34.32 10.93
C ASP A 602 13.82 -35.70 10.76
N VAL A 603 12.65 -35.89 11.37
CA VAL A 603 11.88 -37.14 11.30
C VAL A 603 10.59 -36.91 10.53
N VAL A 604 10.22 -37.87 9.67
CA VAL A 604 8.96 -37.85 8.90
C VAL A 604 8.36 -39.25 8.85
N ASP A 605 7.04 -39.33 8.65
CA ASP A 605 6.30 -40.60 8.62
C ASP A 605 6.75 -41.47 7.42
N SER A 606 6.72 -40.89 6.22
CA SER A 606 7.18 -41.57 5.02
C SER A 606 7.77 -40.61 4.00
N ILE A 607 8.63 -41.13 3.11
CA ILE A 607 9.03 -40.44 1.89
C ILE A 607 8.46 -41.24 0.72
N GLN A 608 7.63 -40.61 -0.09
CA GLN A 608 7.10 -41.18 -1.31
C GLN A 608 7.70 -40.46 -2.52
N ILE A 609 8.18 -41.22 -3.49
CA ILE A 609 8.59 -40.67 -4.79
C ILE A 609 7.56 -41.12 -5.83
N LEU A 610 6.89 -40.16 -6.46
CA LEU A 610 5.91 -40.45 -7.52
C LEU A 610 6.61 -41.20 -8.66
N GLY A 611 6.01 -42.32 -9.10
CA GLY A 611 6.60 -43.21 -10.11
C GLY A 611 7.57 -44.26 -9.57
N VAL A 612 8.15 -44.09 -8.38
CA VAL A 612 9.06 -45.06 -7.73
C VAL A 612 8.36 -45.82 -6.59
N GLY A 613 7.59 -45.13 -5.75
CA GLY A 613 6.92 -45.68 -4.59
C GLY A 613 7.44 -45.12 -3.26
N THR A 614 6.95 -45.67 -2.15
CA THR A 614 7.40 -45.34 -0.78
C THR A 614 8.80 -45.90 -0.54
N LEU A 615 9.68 -45.07 0.03
CA LEU A 615 11.03 -45.46 0.37
C LEU A 615 11.06 -46.37 1.60
N PRO A 616 11.97 -47.36 1.66
CA PRO A 616 12.13 -48.21 2.83
C PRO A 616 12.66 -47.39 4.02
N ALA A 617 12.53 -47.88 5.25
CA ALA A 617 13.05 -47.13 6.39
C ALA A 617 14.57 -46.90 6.33
N GLY A 618 15.00 -45.72 6.77
CA GLY A 618 16.39 -45.29 6.71
C GLY A 618 16.55 -43.78 6.82
N THR A 619 17.80 -43.32 6.71
CA THR A 619 18.17 -41.90 6.69
C THR A 619 18.52 -41.48 5.27
N TYR A 620 17.96 -40.35 4.83
CA TYR A 620 17.99 -39.83 3.48
C TYR A 620 18.63 -38.44 3.47
N ASP A 621 19.69 -38.29 2.70
CA ASP A 621 20.43 -37.05 2.49
C ASP A 621 21.03 -37.00 1.09
N ALA A 622 21.76 -35.91 0.77
CA ALA A 622 22.42 -35.71 -0.52
C ALA A 622 23.49 -36.78 -0.85
N SER A 623 23.97 -37.51 0.15
CA SER A 623 24.99 -38.56 0.02
C SER A 623 24.41 -39.97 -0.11
N HIS A 624 23.08 -40.14 0.07
CA HIS A 624 22.44 -41.44 0.02
C HIS A 624 22.71 -42.14 -1.34
N PRO A 625 23.19 -43.41 -1.36
CA PRO A 625 23.71 -44.07 -2.56
C PRO A 625 22.68 -44.22 -3.69
N THR A 626 21.42 -44.52 -3.36
CA THR A 626 20.34 -44.72 -4.35
C THR A 626 19.49 -43.48 -4.60
N TYR A 627 19.12 -42.75 -3.53
CA TYR A 627 18.12 -41.69 -3.58
C TYR A 627 18.70 -40.28 -3.40
N GLY A 628 20.02 -40.11 -3.26
CA GLY A 628 20.65 -38.81 -3.02
C GLY A 628 20.37 -37.75 -4.08
N GLN A 629 19.95 -38.14 -5.29
CA GLN A 629 19.54 -37.21 -6.36
C GLN A 629 18.30 -36.36 -6.03
N TYR A 630 17.48 -36.79 -5.07
CA TYR A 630 16.27 -36.10 -4.60
C TYR A 630 16.54 -35.13 -3.44
N PHE A 631 17.75 -35.16 -2.88
CA PHE A 631 18.12 -34.41 -1.67
C PHE A 631 19.34 -33.51 -1.95
N THR A 632 19.31 -32.29 -1.41
CA THR A 632 20.49 -31.42 -1.34
C THR A 632 20.62 -30.83 0.07
N GLY A 633 21.64 -30.01 0.30
CA GLY A 633 21.88 -29.37 1.60
C GLY A 633 22.75 -30.21 2.54
N THR A 634 22.78 -29.81 3.81
CA THR A 634 23.64 -30.42 4.85
C THR A 634 22.87 -31.30 5.84
N GLY A 635 21.54 -31.23 5.81
CA GLY A 635 20.65 -31.97 6.70
C GLY A 635 20.29 -33.35 6.16
N SER A 636 19.47 -34.06 6.93
CA SER A 636 18.95 -35.39 6.58
C SER A 636 17.49 -35.55 7.06
N LEU A 637 16.72 -36.37 6.35
CA LEU A 637 15.43 -36.87 6.83
C LEU A 637 15.59 -38.33 7.24
N THR A 638 15.07 -38.71 8.40
CA THR A 638 14.96 -40.13 8.78
C THR A 638 13.50 -40.53 8.74
N LEU A 639 13.24 -41.63 8.05
CA LEU A 639 11.95 -42.28 8.10
C LEU A 639 11.82 -43.01 9.42
N ASP A 640 10.63 -42.90 10.00
CA ASP A 640 10.19 -43.82 11.02
C ASP A 640 10.56 -45.26 10.64
N VAL A 641 11.34 -45.93 11.49
CA VAL A 641 11.69 -47.32 11.21
C VAL A 641 10.57 -48.23 11.72
N PRO A 642 10.27 -49.32 11.00
CA PRO A 642 9.05 -50.05 11.26
C PRO A 642 9.05 -50.70 12.63
N SER A 643 7.83 -50.93 13.10
CA SER A 643 7.52 -51.84 14.19
C SER A 643 8.34 -53.12 14.08
N SER A 644 8.85 -53.62 15.21
CA SER A 644 9.68 -54.81 15.22
C SER A 644 9.54 -55.58 16.52
N THR A 645 10.00 -56.83 16.48
CA THR A 645 9.92 -57.77 17.59
C THR A 645 11.30 -58.00 18.19
N TRP A 646 11.44 -57.78 19.48
CA TRP A 646 12.62 -58.18 20.24
C TRP A 646 12.70 -59.71 20.31
N ILE A 647 13.81 -60.27 19.82
CA ILE A 647 14.03 -61.72 19.73
C ILE A 647 15.16 -62.22 20.63
N SER A 648 15.94 -61.30 21.24
CA SER A 648 17.06 -61.70 22.10
C SER A 648 16.59 -62.56 23.27
N GLN A 649 17.36 -63.63 23.52
CA GLN A 649 17.10 -64.58 24.61
C GLN A 649 17.87 -64.21 25.90
N THR A 650 18.64 -63.13 25.88
CA THR A 650 19.40 -62.58 27.01
C THR A 650 19.23 -61.07 27.07
N ASP A 651 19.71 -60.47 28.15
CA ASP A 651 19.85 -59.01 28.26
C ASP A 651 20.54 -58.43 27.02
N GLY A 652 20.09 -57.25 26.60
CA GLY A 652 20.56 -56.64 25.36
C GLY A 652 20.29 -55.15 25.29
N VAL A 653 20.94 -54.50 24.33
CA VAL A 653 20.81 -53.07 24.06
C VAL A 653 19.78 -52.83 22.95
N TRP A 654 18.95 -51.79 23.10
CA TRP A 654 17.90 -51.47 22.14
C TRP A 654 18.46 -51.14 20.75
N SER A 655 19.54 -50.36 20.66
CA SER A 655 20.15 -49.97 19.37
C SER A 655 20.78 -51.11 18.57
N GLU A 656 21.03 -52.26 19.19
CA GLU A 656 21.69 -53.38 18.54
C GLU A 656 20.70 -54.13 17.64
N ALA A 657 20.87 -53.97 16.33
CA ALA A 657 20.00 -54.56 15.31
C ALA A 657 19.80 -56.08 15.46
N THR A 658 20.83 -56.82 15.90
CA THR A 658 20.75 -58.28 16.08
C THR A 658 19.77 -58.72 17.16
N ASN A 659 19.35 -57.83 18.06
CA ASN A 659 18.35 -58.14 19.09
C ASN A 659 16.92 -58.10 18.56
N TRP A 660 16.73 -57.61 17.34
CA TRP A 660 15.42 -57.43 16.72
C TRP A 660 15.22 -58.34 15.52
N LEU A 661 13.97 -58.75 15.31
CA LEU A 661 13.56 -59.56 14.17
C LEU A 661 13.97 -58.87 12.86
N ASN A 662 14.60 -59.63 11.96
CA ASN A 662 15.12 -59.15 10.68
C ASN A 662 16.15 -58.00 10.77
N GLY A 663 16.74 -57.74 11.94
CA GLY A 663 17.69 -56.63 12.10
C GLY A 663 17.03 -55.25 12.19
N VAL A 664 15.71 -55.18 12.33
CA VAL A 664 14.96 -53.91 12.33
C VAL A 664 14.85 -53.39 13.76
N VAL A 665 15.60 -52.35 14.10
CA VAL A 665 15.42 -51.64 15.37
C VAL A 665 14.17 -50.77 15.25
N PRO A 666 13.15 -50.85 16.13
CA PRO A 666 11.99 -49.98 16.08
C PRO A 666 12.32 -48.62 16.73
N ILE A 667 11.93 -47.53 16.06
CA ILE A 667 11.98 -46.15 16.55
C ILE A 667 11.09 -45.27 15.67
N GLY A 668 10.24 -44.50 16.35
CA GLY A 668 9.49 -43.36 15.82
C GLY A 668 7.98 -43.44 16.08
N HIS A 669 7.26 -42.54 15.43
CA HIS A 669 5.82 -42.36 15.40
C HIS A 669 5.07 -43.65 15.03
N ASP A 670 4.06 -44.03 15.82
CA ASP A 670 3.27 -45.27 15.64
C ASP A 670 4.08 -46.58 15.66
N ALA A 671 5.41 -46.54 15.75
CA ALA A 671 6.24 -47.74 15.80
C ALA A 671 5.87 -48.59 17.02
N LEU A 672 5.64 -49.89 16.79
CA LEU A 672 5.43 -50.90 17.82
C LEU A 672 6.73 -51.64 18.10
N ALA A 673 7.23 -51.53 19.32
CA ALA A 673 8.23 -52.45 19.86
C ALA A 673 7.52 -53.61 20.58
N SER A 674 7.53 -54.80 19.99
CA SER A 674 6.96 -56.02 20.58
C SER A 674 8.04 -56.85 21.26
N PHE A 675 7.90 -57.15 22.54
CA PHE A 675 8.88 -57.90 23.32
C PHE A 675 8.47 -59.36 23.44
N GLN A 676 9.15 -60.24 22.69
CA GLN A 676 8.84 -61.68 22.59
C GLN A 676 10.04 -62.61 22.80
N GLY A 677 11.16 -62.10 23.31
CA GLY A 677 12.36 -62.89 23.66
C GLY A 677 12.16 -63.76 24.92
N ALA A 678 13.25 -64.09 25.63
CA ALA A 678 13.17 -64.90 26.86
C ALA A 678 12.44 -64.17 28.02
N ASN A 679 12.00 -64.95 29.02
CA ASN A 679 11.46 -64.40 30.27
C ASN A 679 12.57 -63.70 31.08
N GLY A 680 12.26 -62.56 31.72
CA GLY A 680 13.19 -61.90 32.64
C GLY A 680 14.29 -61.07 31.97
N VAL A 681 14.16 -60.77 30.68
CA VAL A 681 15.17 -60.02 29.92
C VAL A 681 15.16 -58.54 30.28
N THR A 682 16.34 -57.98 30.53
CA THR A 682 16.56 -56.53 30.62
C THR A 682 16.91 -55.96 29.25
N VAL A 683 16.06 -55.07 28.75
CA VAL A 683 16.30 -54.26 27.56
C VAL A 683 16.91 -52.92 27.99
N THR A 684 18.13 -52.66 27.55
CA THR A 684 18.83 -51.40 27.82
C THR A 684 18.49 -50.37 26.75
N LEU A 685 17.70 -49.36 27.09
CA LEU A 685 17.48 -48.13 26.34
C LEU A 685 18.73 -47.24 26.48
N ASP A 686 19.68 -47.45 25.57
CA ASP A 686 20.99 -46.82 25.54
C ASP A 686 20.97 -45.37 25.07
N SER A 687 20.02 -45.03 24.19
CA SER A 687 19.75 -43.68 23.70
C SER A 687 18.26 -43.35 23.79
N SER A 688 17.91 -42.06 23.84
CA SER A 688 16.50 -41.65 23.79
C SER A 688 15.86 -42.05 22.46
N ARG A 689 14.56 -42.39 22.50
CA ARG A 689 13.80 -42.89 21.35
C ARG A 689 12.39 -42.33 21.33
N ILE A 690 11.90 -42.04 20.14
CA ILE A 690 10.49 -41.83 19.89
C ILE A 690 9.84 -43.20 19.69
N MET A 691 8.65 -43.43 20.24
CA MET A 691 7.91 -44.69 20.08
C MET A 691 6.39 -44.42 20.04
N GLY A 692 5.65 -45.16 19.22
CA GLY A 692 4.19 -45.17 19.30
C GLY A 692 3.65 -46.14 20.33
N HIS A 693 4.10 -47.40 20.26
CA HIS A 693 3.52 -48.49 21.01
C HIS A 693 4.58 -49.43 21.58
N LEU A 694 4.33 -49.97 22.78
CA LEU A 694 5.09 -51.05 23.38
C LEU A 694 4.15 -52.22 23.67
N ALA A 695 4.56 -53.45 23.35
CA ALA A 695 3.81 -54.65 23.72
C ALA A 695 4.70 -55.68 24.40
N PHE A 696 4.35 -56.07 25.62
CA PHE A 696 5.04 -57.08 26.40
C PHE A 696 4.22 -58.36 26.44
N ASP A 697 4.61 -59.31 25.59
CA ASP A 697 3.95 -60.61 25.44
C ASP A 697 4.67 -61.77 26.11
N VAL A 698 5.76 -61.47 26.82
CA VAL A 698 6.49 -62.41 27.66
C VAL A 698 6.65 -61.79 29.05
N ALA A 699 6.74 -62.62 30.08
CA ALA A 699 6.81 -62.15 31.46
C ALA A 699 8.14 -61.45 31.79
N ASP A 700 8.11 -60.71 32.90
CA ASP A 700 9.24 -60.18 33.67
C ASP A 700 10.26 -59.32 32.89
N TYR A 701 9.84 -58.63 31.84
CA TYR A 701 10.70 -57.68 31.13
C TYR A 701 11.05 -56.47 31.99
N VAL A 702 12.30 -56.01 31.88
CA VAL A 702 12.76 -54.74 32.44
C VAL A 702 13.27 -53.85 31.31
N LEU A 703 12.63 -52.69 31.10
CA LEU A 703 13.14 -51.64 30.23
C LEU A 703 13.86 -50.59 31.07
N ALA A 704 15.19 -50.54 30.97
CA ALA A 704 16.07 -49.70 31.78
C ALA A 704 17.07 -48.95 30.91
N GLY A 705 17.82 -48.00 31.46
CA GLY A 705 18.90 -47.31 30.73
C GLY A 705 18.88 -45.80 30.92
N THR A 706 19.86 -45.13 30.32
CA THR A 706 20.02 -43.67 30.38
C THR A 706 19.18 -42.93 29.34
N GLY A 707 18.72 -43.62 28.31
CA GLY A 707 17.81 -43.05 27.32
C GLY A 707 16.41 -42.81 27.89
N ALA A 708 15.65 -41.92 27.24
CA ALA A 708 14.25 -41.68 27.53
C ALA A 708 13.33 -42.07 26.34
N LEU A 709 12.14 -42.56 26.65
CA LEU A 709 11.06 -42.74 25.69
C LEU A 709 10.27 -41.43 25.53
N THR A 710 10.04 -41.02 24.29
CA THR A 710 9.07 -39.96 23.95
C THR A 710 7.95 -40.58 23.13
N PHE A 711 6.74 -40.61 23.70
CA PHE A 711 5.61 -41.26 23.02
C PHE A 711 5.01 -40.39 21.92
N SER A 712 4.76 -40.98 20.75
CA SER A 712 4.17 -40.31 19.58
C SER A 712 3.44 -41.33 18.71
N ALA A 713 2.13 -41.19 18.54
CA ALA A 713 1.28 -42.09 17.74
C ALA A 713 0.09 -41.33 17.14
N ALA A 714 -0.46 -41.78 16.00
CA ALA A 714 -1.63 -41.18 15.35
C ALA A 714 -2.88 -41.38 16.22
N ASN A 715 -2.91 -42.48 16.95
CA ASN A 715 -3.85 -42.73 18.05
C ASN A 715 -3.15 -42.53 19.40
N THR A 716 -3.87 -42.68 20.51
CA THR A 716 -3.24 -42.67 21.83
C THR A 716 -2.08 -43.68 21.88
N PRO A 717 -0.83 -43.25 22.18
CA PRO A 717 0.29 -44.17 22.37
C PRO A 717 -0.07 -45.24 23.38
N SER A 718 0.47 -46.45 23.27
CA SER A 718 0.03 -47.54 24.15
C SER A 718 1.15 -48.38 24.71
N ILE A 719 0.91 -48.88 25.92
CA ILE A 719 1.76 -49.90 26.55
C ILE A 719 0.85 -51.09 26.88
N GLN A 720 0.99 -52.17 26.11
CA GLN A 720 0.27 -53.41 26.34
C GLN A 720 1.10 -54.36 27.20
N VAL A 721 0.53 -54.84 28.30
CA VAL A 721 1.11 -55.93 29.10
C VAL A 721 0.08 -57.05 29.18
N GLY A 722 0.36 -58.20 28.56
CA GLY A 722 -0.66 -59.26 28.50
C GLY A 722 -0.88 -60.01 29.81
N ALA A 723 -1.90 -60.88 29.83
CA ALA A 723 -2.40 -61.50 31.06
C ALA A 723 -1.33 -62.35 31.79
N GLY A 724 -1.26 -62.19 33.11
CA GLY A 724 -0.31 -62.93 33.96
C GLY A 724 1.16 -62.50 33.81
N ARG A 725 1.43 -61.40 33.09
CA ARG A 725 2.77 -60.87 32.86
C ARG A 725 3.00 -59.62 33.72
N SER A 726 4.27 -59.35 34.02
CA SER A 726 4.72 -58.14 34.69
C SER A 726 5.84 -57.48 33.87
N THR A 727 5.86 -56.16 33.81
CA THR A 727 6.92 -55.40 33.14
C THR A 727 7.30 -54.19 33.97
N VAL A 728 8.61 -53.94 34.10
CA VAL A 728 9.15 -52.76 34.76
C VAL A 728 9.75 -51.82 33.74
N ILE A 729 9.29 -50.56 33.69
CA ILE A 729 9.95 -49.49 32.94
C ILE A 729 10.61 -48.55 33.92
N SER A 730 11.94 -48.64 34.01
CA SER A 730 12.79 -47.76 34.81
C SER A 730 13.42 -46.62 34.00
N ALA A 731 13.52 -46.77 32.68
CA ALA A 731 13.96 -45.71 31.77
C ALA A 731 13.05 -44.48 31.85
N GLY A 732 13.59 -43.30 31.49
CA GLY A 732 12.81 -42.06 31.47
C GLY A 732 11.65 -42.12 30.48
N ILE A 733 10.53 -41.48 30.79
CA ILE A 733 9.45 -41.21 29.82
C ILE A 733 9.22 -39.70 29.84
N THR A 734 9.32 -39.08 28.67
CA THR A 734 9.35 -37.62 28.47
C THR A 734 8.39 -37.22 27.35
N GLY A 735 8.20 -35.92 27.14
CA GLY A 735 7.39 -35.38 26.04
C GLY A 735 5.98 -34.93 26.45
N THR A 736 5.21 -34.47 25.47
CA THR A 736 3.89 -33.89 25.70
C THR A 736 2.76 -34.91 25.65
N SER A 737 2.97 -36.03 24.95
CA SER A 737 2.02 -37.14 24.88
C SER A 737 1.99 -37.95 26.16
N GLY A 738 0.83 -38.52 26.47
CA GLY A 738 0.69 -39.59 27.47
C GLY A 738 0.61 -40.95 26.79
N PHE A 739 0.04 -41.95 27.48
CA PHE A 739 -0.16 -43.28 26.92
C PHE A 739 -1.35 -44.01 27.56
N GLU A 740 -1.86 -45.01 26.85
CA GLU A 740 -2.88 -45.94 27.31
C GLU A 740 -2.26 -47.28 27.75
N LYS A 741 -2.49 -47.67 28.99
CA LYS A 741 -2.16 -49.00 29.53
C LYS A 741 -3.24 -50.00 29.12
N LEU A 742 -2.83 -50.94 28.27
CA LEU A 742 -3.63 -52.04 27.75
C LEU A 742 -3.20 -53.39 28.33
N GLY A 743 -4.04 -54.41 28.15
CA GLY A 743 -3.79 -55.79 28.58
C GLY A 743 -3.92 -56.03 30.09
N ALA A 744 -4.24 -57.27 30.47
CA ALA A 744 -4.58 -57.62 31.86
C ALA A 744 -3.38 -57.76 32.83
N GLY A 745 -2.15 -57.61 32.35
CA GLY A 745 -0.93 -57.71 33.18
C GLY A 745 -0.58 -56.44 33.92
N THR A 746 0.54 -56.50 34.65
CA THR A 746 1.04 -55.41 35.51
C THR A 746 2.14 -54.63 34.80
N LEU A 747 1.94 -53.31 34.65
CA LEU A 747 2.98 -52.36 34.27
C LEU A 747 3.45 -51.63 35.53
N GLN A 748 4.74 -51.72 35.83
CA GLN A 748 5.38 -50.95 36.90
C GLN A 748 6.25 -49.85 36.30
N LEU A 749 5.91 -48.60 36.60
CA LEU A 749 6.80 -47.47 36.30
C LEU A 749 7.71 -47.23 37.50
N THR A 750 9.02 -47.17 37.27
CA THR A 750 10.03 -46.81 38.29
C THR A 750 10.94 -45.73 37.75
N GLY A 751 11.65 -44.99 38.62
CA GLY A 751 12.42 -43.83 38.19
C GLY A 751 11.57 -42.65 37.70
N ILE A 752 12.20 -41.51 37.48
CA ILE A 752 11.53 -40.25 37.15
C ILE A 752 10.89 -40.30 35.75
N LYS A 753 9.70 -39.71 35.64
CA LYS A 753 8.87 -39.55 34.45
C LYS A 753 8.47 -38.09 34.37
N THR A 754 8.72 -37.44 33.24
CA THR A 754 8.50 -35.99 33.06
C THR A 754 7.55 -35.68 31.91
N TYR A 755 6.84 -36.67 31.36
CA TYR A 755 5.82 -36.42 30.35
C TYR A 755 4.61 -35.69 30.96
N THR A 756 3.91 -34.91 30.14
CA THR A 756 2.78 -34.07 30.62
C THR A 756 1.40 -34.54 30.17
N GLY A 757 1.33 -35.46 29.21
CA GLY A 757 0.06 -35.94 28.66
C GLY A 757 -0.68 -36.94 29.56
N GLU A 758 -1.94 -37.20 29.22
CA GLU A 758 -2.84 -38.07 29.99
C GLU A 758 -2.41 -39.54 29.97
N THR A 759 -2.41 -40.17 31.15
CA THR A 759 -2.26 -41.63 31.27
C THR A 759 -3.63 -42.27 31.40
N ILE A 760 -4.00 -43.14 30.46
CA ILE A 760 -5.27 -43.86 30.49
C ILE A 760 -5.01 -45.31 30.91
N VAL A 761 -5.74 -45.84 31.90
CA VAL A 761 -5.66 -47.26 32.29
C VAL A 761 -6.96 -47.95 31.89
N SER A 762 -6.88 -48.69 30.79
CA SER A 762 -8.04 -49.39 30.22
C SER A 762 -8.08 -50.88 30.61
N ALA A 763 -6.95 -51.48 30.97
CA ALA A 763 -6.91 -52.85 31.49
C ALA A 763 -5.67 -53.15 32.36
N GLY A 764 -5.82 -54.13 33.26
CA GLY A 764 -4.75 -54.65 34.10
C GLY A 764 -4.38 -53.72 35.26
N THR A 765 -3.10 -53.74 35.65
CA THR A 765 -2.58 -52.96 36.77
C THR A 765 -1.50 -52.01 36.28
N LEU A 766 -1.60 -50.72 36.65
CA LEU A 766 -0.52 -49.75 36.58
C LEU A 766 -0.03 -49.49 38.01
N GLN A 767 1.22 -49.82 38.28
CA GLN A 767 1.87 -49.60 39.57
C GLN A 767 2.82 -48.41 39.47
N LEU A 768 2.67 -47.48 40.40
CA LEU A 768 3.43 -46.24 40.50
C LEU A 768 4.09 -46.18 41.88
N ASN A 769 4.99 -45.22 42.08
CA ASN A 769 5.48 -44.82 43.39
C ASN A 769 5.58 -43.29 43.44
N SER A 770 5.60 -42.71 44.64
CA SER A 770 5.58 -41.26 44.84
C SER A 770 6.83 -40.53 44.33
N ALA A 771 7.88 -41.23 43.92
CA ALA A 771 9.10 -40.68 43.32
C ALA A 771 9.13 -40.77 41.78
N ASN A 772 8.03 -41.21 41.15
CA ASN A 772 7.98 -41.38 39.70
C ASN A 772 7.72 -40.10 38.90
N PHE A 773 7.13 -39.05 39.50
CA PHE A 773 6.73 -37.86 38.76
C PHE A 773 7.22 -36.59 39.45
N ASP A 774 7.90 -35.74 38.70
CA ASP A 774 8.40 -34.44 39.19
C ASP A 774 7.36 -33.31 39.04
N GLN A 775 6.16 -33.64 38.50
CA GLN A 775 5.06 -32.72 38.22
C GLN A 775 3.71 -33.46 38.18
N SER A 776 2.59 -32.72 38.27
CA SER A 776 1.24 -33.30 38.24
C SER A 776 0.94 -33.95 36.88
N VAL A 777 0.38 -35.17 36.89
CA VAL A 777 -0.07 -35.91 35.70
C VAL A 777 -1.54 -36.27 35.82
N ILE A 778 -2.27 -36.26 34.71
CA ILE A 778 -3.66 -36.70 34.64
C ILE A 778 -3.69 -38.21 34.46
N LEU A 779 -4.40 -38.92 35.36
CA LEU A 779 -4.65 -40.36 35.29
C LEU A 779 -6.14 -40.62 35.16
N THR A 780 -6.54 -41.31 34.10
CA THR A 780 -7.94 -41.67 33.82
C THR A 780 -8.11 -43.19 33.79
N MET A 781 -9.12 -43.70 34.48
CA MET A 781 -9.47 -45.13 34.44
C MET A 781 -10.69 -45.33 33.53
N GLN A 782 -10.55 -46.10 32.45
CA GLN A 782 -11.63 -46.33 31.48
C GLN A 782 -11.99 -47.83 31.39
N GLY A 783 -13.28 -48.14 31.18
CA GLY A 783 -13.74 -49.52 30.99
C GLY A 783 -14.09 -50.30 32.27
N TRP A 784 -14.06 -49.66 33.44
CA TRP A 784 -14.41 -50.27 34.71
C TRP A 784 -15.83 -49.84 35.13
N ALA A 785 -16.71 -50.79 35.47
CA ALA A 785 -17.95 -50.44 36.15
C ALA A 785 -17.60 -49.82 37.51
N ALA A 786 -18.40 -48.85 37.98
CA ALA A 786 -18.17 -48.20 39.28
C ALA A 786 -18.07 -49.18 40.48
N SER A 787 -18.50 -50.44 40.31
CA SER A 787 -18.42 -51.52 41.30
C SER A 787 -17.25 -52.50 41.11
N THR A 788 -16.45 -52.39 40.04
CA THR A 788 -15.34 -53.31 39.76
C THR A 788 -13.98 -52.62 39.66
N ALA A 789 -13.89 -51.29 39.80
CA ALA A 789 -12.64 -50.50 39.82
C ALA A 789 -11.51 -51.23 40.58
N PRO A 790 -10.24 -51.17 40.12
CA PRO A 790 -9.19 -52.01 40.67
C PRO A 790 -9.03 -51.66 42.13
N THR A 791 -9.04 -52.68 42.97
CA THR A 791 -8.88 -52.54 44.41
C THR A 791 -7.47 -52.11 44.83
N SER A 792 -6.56 -51.82 43.90
CA SER A 792 -5.26 -51.22 44.20
C SER A 792 -4.68 -50.46 43.00
N LEU A 793 -4.73 -49.12 43.08
CA LEU A 793 -3.63 -48.26 42.66
C LEU A 793 -2.60 -48.36 43.80
N LEU A 794 -1.39 -48.84 43.53
CA LEU A 794 -0.28 -48.83 44.49
C LEU A 794 0.82 -47.92 43.96
#